data_AF-A0A850DJZ5-F1
#
_entry.id   AF-A0A850DJZ5-F1
#
_cell.length_a   1.000
_cell.length_b   1.000
_cell.length_c   1.000
_cell.angle_alpha   90.00
_cell.angle_beta   90.00
_cell.angle_gamma   90.00
#
_symmetry.space_group_name_H-M   'P 1'
#
loop_
_entity.id
_entity.type
_entity.pdbx_description
1 polymer ?
#
loop_
_entity_poly.entity_id
_entity_poly.type
_entity_poly.pdbx_seq_one_letter_code
_entity_poly.pdbx_strand_id
1 'polypeptide(L)'
;MAPAAFDRDKALELALAQIDKNFGKGSVMRLGDQARQPISVIPTGSIALDVALGIGGLPRGRVIEIYGPESSGKTTVALHAVANAQALGGVAAFIDAEHALDPDYARKLGVDTDALLVSQPDTGEQALEIADMLIRSGALDILVIDSVAALVPRAEIEGEMGDSHVGLQARLMSQALRKMTGALNNSGTTAIFINQLREKIGVMFGCFAAESTVQLADGTAERIGRIVDEKLDVEVLSYDPETDRIVPRRVVNWFDNGPTSEFLRFTVEKSGGRVGTFRVTANHLVRTPGGWSEAGELIAGDRVLAAEPHRLSEQQLQVVLGSLLGNGTLVPTEDGSNDVRLVFGHSAAQRGYLDWKVSLLGDIEHVVRAEHGGAASVEFAPLPELGELHRAVYPLGGAAASAGRKCVSEEFVKTLTPLALAIWHMDAGSLIGNRIELDVEELDEGSQKRLRDYLSDTRQLDVKLRNVEVSSGRHRAALVLSPTSTMEFQKIISPYLAPSMDHTVQLSWQGRSTVAPMFSDPTAKLVPARVLEVAVEKLPVPEHRYDIEVEGNHNYFVDGVMVHNSPETTTGGKALKFYASVRLDVRRIETLKDGSDAVGNRTRVKVVKNKVSPPFKQAEFDILYGLGISKEGSLIDMGVEHGFIRKSGSWFTYEGDQLGQGKENARKFLLENVETCNEIEKKIKEKLGIGADLTADGAAEPAPVDF
;
A
#
# COMPACT_ATOMS: atom_id res chain seq x y z
N MET A 1 -35.61 -24.59 -39.45
CA MET A 1 -34.47 -25.52 -39.27
C MET A 1 -33.24 -24.69 -38.99
N ALA A 2 -32.71 -24.73 -37.77
CA ALA A 2 -31.44 -24.09 -37.42
C ALA A 2 -30.26 -24.96 -37.92
N PRO A 3 -29.14 -24.37 -38.38
CA PRO A 3 -28.01 -25.13 -38.89
C PRO A 3 -27.26 -25.85 -37.76
N ALA A 4 -26.75 -27.05 -38.06
CA ALA A 4 -26.08 -27.94 -37.13
C ALA A 4 -24.86 -27.30 -36.47
N ALA A 5 -24.75 -27.47 -35.15
CA ALA A 5 -23.62 -27.01 -34.36
C ALA A 5 -22.31 -27.66 -34.85
N PHE A 6 -21.39 -26.84 -35.34
CA PHE A 6 -20.02 -27.24 -35.64
C PHE A 6 -19.35 -27.64 -34.31
N ASP A 7 -18.82 -28.86 -34.24
CA ASP A 7 -18.21 -29.43 -33.03
C ASP A 7 -16.88 -28.72 -32.72
N ARG A 8 -16.98 -27.65 -31.92
CA ARG A 8 -15.86 -26.74 -31.60
C ARG A 8 -14.70 -27.44 -30.89
N ASP A 9 -15.00 -28.46 -30.09
CA ASP A 9 -14.00 -29.17 -29.30
C ASP A 9 -13.08 -29.99 -30.19
N LYS A 10 -13.64 -30.65 -31.20
CA LYS A 10 -12.86 -31.43 -32.19
C LYS A 10 -11.97 -30.54 -33.06
N ALA A 11 -12.44 -29.34 -33.41
CA ALA A 11 -11.63 -28.36 -34.14
C ALA A 11 -10.47 -27.83 -33.27
N LEU A 12 -10.73 -27.61 -31.99
CA LEU A 12 -9.72 -27.19 -31.02
C LEU A 12 -8.66 -28.28 -30.79
N GLU A 13 -9.06 -29.55 -30.64
CA GLU A 13 -8.12 -30.67 -30.49
C GLU A 13 -7.22 -30.85 -31.71
N LEU A 14 -7.77 -30.75 -32.93
CA LEU A 14 -6.99 -30.80 -34.16
C LEU A 14 -6.00 -29.63 -34.25
N ALA A 15 -6.42 -28.42 -33.84
CA ALA A 15 -5.53 -27.26 -33.79
C ALA A 15 -4.40 -27.46 -32.78
N LEU A 16 -4.70 -27.95 -31.58
CA LEU A 16 -3.70 -28.26 -30.54
C LEU A 16 -2.71 -29.33 -31.02
N ALA A 17 -3.20 -30.41 -31.63
CA ALA A 17 -2.34 -31.47 -32.18
C ALA A 17 -1.47 -30.96 -33.34
N GLN A 18 -1.99 -30.06 -34.18
CA GLN A 18 -1.22 -29.45 -35.26
C GLN A 18 -0.15 -28.50 -34.72
N ILE A 19 -0.45 -27.76 -33.64
CA ILE A 19 0.51 -26.89 -32.95
C ILE A 19 1.63 -27.72 -32.33
N ASP A 20 1.32 -28.80 -31.60
CA ASP A 20 2.33 -29.70 -31.04
C ASP A 20 3.19 -30.36 -32.12
N LYS A 21 2.61 -30.70 -33.28
CA LYS A 21 3.33 -31.27 -34.43
C LYS A 21 4.28 -30.28 -35.09
N ASN A 22 3.88 -29.01 -35.19
CA ASN A 22 4.64 -27.98 -35.88
C ASN A 22 5.71 -27.32 -34.99
N PHE A 23 5.45 -27.19 -33.68
CA PHE A 23 6.27 -26.41 -32.76
C PHE A 23 6.88 -27.23 -31.61
N GLY A 24 6.54 -28.52 -31.51
CA GLY A 24 7.02 -29.44 -30.48
C GLY A 24 6.01 -29.63 -29.35
N LYS A 25 6.06 -30.79 -28.67
CA LYS A 25 5.16 -31.10 -27.55
C LYS A 25 5.28 -30.05 -26.45
N GLY A 26 4.13 -29.51 -25.99
CA GLY A 26 4.06 -28.53 -24.91
C GLY A 26 4.04 -27.07 -25.38
N SER A 27 3.91 -26.85 -26.68
CA SER A 27 3.83 -25.50 -27.27
C SER A 27 2.55 -24.75 -26.91
N VAL A 28 1.45 -25.48 -26.70
CA VAL A 28 0.17 -24.95 -26.19
C VAL A 28 -0.47 -26.02 -25.30
N MET A 29 -0.83 -25.65 -24.06
CA MET A 29 -1.43 -26.56 -23.08
C MET A 29 -2.56 -25.85 -22.34
N ARG A 30 -3.53 -26.60 -21.78
CA ARG A 30 -4.56 -26.03 -20.91
C ARG A 30 -3.95 -25.74 -19.54
N LEU A 31 -4.24 -24.55 -19.00
CA LEU A 31 -3.66 -24.07 -17.74
C LEU A 31 -3.96 -24.98 -16.53
N GLY A 32 -4.99 -25.82 -16.61
CA GLY A 32 -5.41 -26.76 -15.57
C GLY A 32 -4.94 -28.21 -15.75
N ASP A 33 -4.26 -28.55 -16.85
CA ASP A 33 -3.78 -29.93 -17.11
C ASP A 33 -2.46 -30.26 -16.38
N GLN A 34 -1.93 -29.34 -15.57
CA GLN A 34 -0.91 -29.61 -14.56
C GLN A 34 -1.46 -29.29 -13.17
N ALA A 35 -1.29 -30.21 -12.22
CA ALA A 35 -1.00 -29.79 -10.85
C ALA A 35 0.22 -28.86 -10.96
N ARG A 36 0.06 -27.56 -10.64
CA ARG A 36 1.11 -26.52 -10.78
C ARG A 36 2.46 -27.15 -10.44
N GLN A 37 3.32 -27.38 -11.44
CA GLN A 37 4.64 -27.95 -11.15
C GLN A 37 5.33 -26.97 -10.18
N PRO A 38 5.79 -27.45 -9.01
CA PRO A 38 6.46 -26.58 -8.05
C PRO A 38 7.66 -25.94 -8.74
N ILE A 39 7.70 -24.61 -8.72
CA ILE A 39 8.81 -23.85 -9.32
C ILE A 39 10.06 -24.25 -8.55
N SER A 40 11.06 -24.79 -9.25
CA SER A 40 12.35 -25.10 -8.65
C SER A 40 13.08 -23.81 -8.26
N VAL A 41 13.75 -23.83 -7.11
CA VAL A 41 14.33 -22.63 -6.50
C VAL A 41 15.81 -22.80 -6.18
N ILE A 42 16.53 -21.69 -6.13
CA ILE A 42 17.91 -21.58 -5.66
C ILE A 42 17.89 -20.77 -4.36
N PRO A 43 18.28 -21.34 -3.20
CA PRO A 43 18.31 -20.60 -1.93
C PRO A 43 19.22 -19.38 -2.00
N THR A 44 18.81 -18.27 -1.38
CA THR A 44 19.56 -17.01 -1.42
C THR A 44 20.71 -16.96 -0.41
N GLY A 45 20.74 -17.88 0.56
CA GLY A 45 21.67 -17.87 1.69
C GLY A 45 21.16 -17.08 2.90
N SER A 46 20.04 -16.36 2.76
CA SER A 46 19.32 -15.74 3.86
C SER A 46 17.93 -16.37 3.98
N ILE A 47 17.66 -17.02 5.12
CA ILE A 47 16.34 -17.59 5.40
C ILE A 47 15.24 -16.52 5.37
N ALA A 48 15.54 -15.31 5.88
CA ALA A 48 14.61 -14.20 5.87
C ALA A 48 14.25 -13.80 4.43
N LEU A 49 15.22 -13.77 3.52
CA LEU A 49 14.98 -13.45 2.11
C LEU A 49 14.25 -14.57 1.38
N ASP A 50 14.59 -15.83 1.64
CA ASP A 50 13.89 -17.00 1.08
C ASP A 50 12.40 -17.01 1.47
N VAL A 51 12.10 -16.60 2.71
CA VAL A 51 10.73 -16.41 3.23
C VAL A 51 10.04 -15.21 2.58
N ALA A 52 10.72 -14.08 2.46
CA ALA A 52 10.17 -12.90 1.80
C ALA A 52 9.86 -13.16 0.31
N LEU A 53 10.61 -14.04 -0.36
CA LEU A 53 10.31 -14.49 -1.72
C LEU A 53 9.07 -15.39 -1.77
N GLY A 54 8.73 -16.08 -0.67
CA GLY A 54 7.55 -16.91 -0.49
C GLY A 54 7.57 -18.25 -1.22
N ILE A 55 8.67 -18.55 -1.91
CA ILE A 55 8.90 -19.84 -2.61
C ILE A 55 10.17 -20.53 -2.11
N GLY A 56 10.88 -19.95 -1.13
CA GLY A 56 12.10 -20.52 -0.56
C GLY A 56 13.41 -20.20 -1.28
N GLY A 57 13.37 -19.29 -2.26
CA GLY A 57 14.57 -18.86 -2.95
C GLY A 57 14.27 -18.16 -4.28
N LEU A 58 15.30 -18.01 -5.11
CA LEU A 58 15.20 -17.43 -6.45
C LEU A 58 14.60 -18.48 -7.42
N PRO A 59 13.61 -18.10 -8.26
CA PRO A 59 13.01 -19.04 -9.20
C PRO A 59 13.97 -19.40 -10.34
N ARG A 60 14.01 -20.70 -10.68
CA ARG A 60 14.72 -21.22 -11.85
C ARG A 60 14.08 -20.81 -13.18
N GLY A 61 14.91 -20.67 -14.21
CA GLY A 61 14.48 -20.30 -15.56
C GLY A 61 14.00 -18.86 -15.72
N ARG A 62 14.31 -17.97 -14.76
CA ARG A 62 13.81 -16.59 -14.73
C ARG A 62 14.93 -15.55 -14.62
N VAL A 63 14.58 -14.34 -15.02
CA VAL A 63 15.42 -13.13 -14.84
C VAL A 63 15.13 -12.51 -13.48
N ILE A 64 16.19 -12.24 -12.71
CA ILE A 64 16.19 -11.59 -11.41
C ILE A 64 17.00 -10.30 -11.53
N GLU A 65 16.49 -9.18 -11.00
CA GLU A 65 17.27 -7.94 -10.87
C GLU A 65 17.54 -7.68 -9.39
N ILE A 66 18.81 -7.48 -9.04
CA ILE A 66 19.24 -7.06 -7.70
C ILE A 66 19.84 -5.66 -7.83
N TYR A 67 19.20 -4.66 -7.25
CA TYR A 67 19.63 -3.27 -7.36
C TYR A 67 19.69 -2.58 -6.00
N GLY A 68 20.44 -1.48 -5.92
CA GLY A 68 20.63 -0.74 -4.68
C GLY A 68 21.90 0.13 -4.67
N PRO A 69 22.11 0.93 -3.62
CA PRO A 69 23.27 1.80 -3.47
C PRO A 69 24.60 1.04 -3.46
N GLU A 70 25.72 1.75 -3.61
CA GLU A 70 27.05 1.17 -3.45
C GLU A 70 27.22 0.53 -2.07
N SER A 71 28.01 -0.54 -1.99
CA SER A 71 28.29 -1.26 -0.74
C SER A 71 27.06 -1.78 0.03
N SER A 72 25.89 -1.89 -0.62
CA SER A 72 24.66 -2.39 0.03
C SER A 72 24.60 -3.91 0.19
N GLY A 73 25.49 -4.65 -0.48
CA GLY A 73 25.59 -6.11 -0.42
C GLY A 73 25.03 -6.86 -1.63
N LYS A 74 24.78 -6.19 -2.76
CA LYS A 74 24.24 -6.80 -4.00
C LYS A 74 25.04 -8.01 -4.48
N THR A 75 26.35 -7.83 -4.68
CA THR A 75 27.27 -8.89 -5.13
C THR A 75 27.35 -10.01 -4.10
N THR A 76 27.36 -9.69 -2.79
CA THR A 76 27.32 -10.70 -1.72
C THR A 76 26.07 -11.59 -1.80
N VAL A 77 24.87 -11.00 -2.01
CA VAL A 77 23.63 -11.78 -2.19
C VAL A 77 23.72 -12.68 -3.43
N ALA A 78 24.25 -12.17 -4.54
CA ALA A 78 24.42 -12.95 -5.76
C ALA A 78 25.43 -14.11 -5.58
N LEU A 79 26.56 -13.87 -4.93
CA LEU A 79 27.57 -14.89 -4.66
C LEU A 79 27.08 -15.99 -3.70
N HIS A 80 26.27 -15.66 -2.70
CA HIS A 80 25.61 -16.70 -1.88
C HIS A 80 24.63 -17.54 -2.69
N ALA A 81 23.85 -16.94 -3.60
CA ALA A 81 23.00 -17.70 -4.50
C ALA A 81 23.82 -18.63 -5.43
N VAL A 82 24.98 -18.16 -5.90
CA VAL A 82 25.93 -18.99 -6.68
C VAL A 82 26.49 -20.14 -5.84
N ALA A 83 26.97 -19.88 -4.62
CA ALA A 83 27.50 -20.91 -3.72
C ALA A 83 26.43 -21.98 -3.43
N ASN A 84 25.19 -21.58 -3.17
CA ASN A 84 24.08 -22.52 -2.95
C ASN A 84 23.72 -23.31 -4.20
N ALA A 85 23.79 -22.71 -5.39
CA ALA A 85 23.58 -23.43 -6.65
C ALA A 85 24.67 -24.49 -6.87
N GLN A 86 25.94 -24.17 -6.61
CA GLN A 86 27.06 -25.11 -6.70
C GLN A 86 26.97 -26.21 -5.63
N ALA A 87 26.56 -25.88 -4.41
CA ALA A 87 26.33 -26.87 -3.35
C ALA A 87 25.24 -27.88 -3.70
N LEU A 88 24.28 -27.50 -4.55
CA LEU A 88 23.26 -28.39 -5.13
C LEU A 88 23.77 -29.17 -6.37
N GLY A 89 25.07 -29.10 -6.68
CA GLY A 89 25.71 -29.74 -7.83
C GLY A 89 25.50 -29.02 -9.16
N GLY A 90 24.99 -27.78 -9.13
CA GLY A 90 24.74 -26.97 -10.32
C GLY A 90 25.99 -26.27 -10.86
N VAL A 91 25.94 -25.90 -12.14
CA VAL A 91 27.01 -25.12 -12.78
C VAL A 91 26.66 -23.63 -12.73
N ALA A 92 27.65 -22.81 -12.40
CA ALA A 92 27.50 -21.36 -12.28
C ALA A 92 28.45 -20.63 -13.23
N ALA A 93 27.98 -19.50 -13.76
CA ALA A 93 28.80 -18.55 -14.51
C ALA A 93 28.65 -17.12 -13.98
N PHE A 94 29.73 -16.35 -14.09
CA PHE A 94 29.82 -14.97 -13.63
C PHE A 94 30.42 -14.11 -14.75
N ILE A 95 29.64 -13.13 -15.23
CA ILE A 95 30.07 -12.11 -16.18
C ILE A 95 30.46 -10.88 -15.37
N ASP A 96 31.75 -10.71 -15.14
CA ASP A 96 32.34 -9.61 -14.38
C ASP A 96 32.66 -8.46 -15.34
N ALA A 97 31.65 -7.66 -15.65
CA ALA A 97 31.78 -6.47 -16.47
C ALA A 97 32.38 -5.28 -15.68
N GLU A 98 32.29 -5.29 -14.34
CA GLU A 98 32.94 -4.28 -13.49
C GLU A 98 34.43 -4.54 -13.24
N HIS A 99 34.95 -5.72 -13.61
CA HIS A 99 36.31 -6.16 -13.31
C HIS A 99 36.65 -6.05 -11.81
N ALA A 100 35.68 -6.33 -10.95
CA ALA A 100 35.74 -6.06 -9.52
C ALA A 100 35.51 -7.31 -8.64
N LEU A 101 35.38 -8.49 -9.25
CA LEU A 101 35.19 -9.73 -8.51
C LEU A 101 36.48 -10.13 -7.76
N ASP A 102 36.38 -10.31 -6.44
CA ASP A 102 37.44 -10.86 -5.59
C ASP A 102 37.27 -12.38 -5.42
N PRO A 103 38.15 -13.22 -6.01
CA PRO A 103 38.08 -14.67 -5.88
C PRO A 103 38.26 -15.17 -4.44
N ASP A 104 39.08 -14.51 -3.62
CA ASP A 104 39.33 -14.93 -2.24
C ASP A 104 38.09 -14.67 -1.38
N TYR A 105 37.42 -13.54 -1.59
CA TYR A 105 36.13 -13.28 -0.95
C TYR A 105 35.05 -14.27 -1.41
N ALA A 106 34.93 -14.54 -2.72
CA ALA A 106 33.98 -15.54 -3.23
C ALA A 106 34.22 -16.93 -2.61
N ARG A 107 35.47 -17.37 -2.50
CA ARG A 107 35.84 -18.63 -1.86
C ARG A 107 35.43 -18.67 -0.39
N LYS A 108 35.58 -17.57 0.36
CA LYS A 108 35.12 -17.47 1.75
C LYS A 108 33.60 -17.58 1.88
N LEU A 109 32.85 -17.10 0.89
CA LEU A 109 31.38 -17.24 0.84
C LEU A 109 30.91 -18.66 0.49
N GLY A 110 31.84 -19.58 0.17
CA GLY A 110 31.54 -20.97 -0.19
C GLY A 110 31.40 -21.20 -1.69
N VAL A 111 31.80 -20.25 -2.54
CA VAL A 111 31.84 -20.43 -3.99
C VAL A 111 33.03 -21.33 -4.36
N ASP A 112 32.78 -22.37 -5.14
CA ASP A 112 33.83 -23.14 -5.79
C ASP A 112 34.38 -22.33 -6.97
N THR A 113 35.44 -21.57 -6.71
CA THR A 113 36.07 -20.69 -7.71
C THR A 113 36.79 -21.47 -8.79
N ASP A 114 37.17 -22.73 -8.55
CA ASP A 114 37.90 -23.54 -9.53
C ASP A 114 36.92 -24.08 -10.60
N ALA A 115 35.65 -24.28 -10.22
CA ALA A 115 34.56 -24.67 -11.11
C ALA A 115 33.72 -23.50 -11.65
N LEU A 116 33.87 -22.29 -11.11
CA LEU A 116 33.10 -21.11 -11.53
C LEU A 116 33.57 -20.61 -12.90
N LEU A 117 32.65 -20.54 -13.87
CA LEU A 117 32.96 -19.97 -15.19
C LEU A 117 32.95 -18.44 -15.10
N VAL A 118 34.11 -17.81 -15.14
CA VAL A 118 34.24 -16.34 -15.11
C VAL A 118 34.56 -15.80 -16.49
N SER A 119 33.85 -14.76 -16.90
CA SER A 119 34.14 -14.00 -18.13
C SER A 119 34.27 -12.52 -17.80
N GLN A 120 35.32 -11.89 -18.32
CA GLN A 120 35.57 -10.45 -18.24
C GLN A 120 35.48 -9.88 -19.66
N PRO A 121 34.28 -9.46 -20.10
CA PRO A 121 34.06 -8.99 -21.46
C PRO A 121 34.57 -7.57 -21.69
N ASP A 122 35.01 -7.28 -22.91
CA ASP A 122 35.43 -5.94 -23.34
C ASP A 122 34.25 -5.03 -23.69
N THR A 123 33.11 -5.59 -24.13
CA THR A 123 31.91 -4.81 -24.51
C THR A 123 30.62 -5.41 -23.98
N GLY A 124 29.59 -4.57 -23.87
CA GLY A 124 28.24 -4.98 -23.45
C GLY A 124 27.61 -6.01 -24.41
N GLU A 125 27.82 -5.88 -25.72
CA GLU A 125 27.36 -6.87 -26.70
C GLU A 125 28.03 -8.24 -26.44
N GLN A 126 29.35 -8.25 -26.27
CA GLN A 126 30.12 -9.47 -26.03
C GLN A 126 29.65 -10.16 -24.73
N ALA A 127 29.46 -9.39 -23.66
CA ALA A 127 28.94 -9.88 -22.39
C ALA A 127 27.60 -10.62 -22.56
N LEU A 128 26.66 -10.01 -23.28
CA LEU A 128 25.32 -10.56 -23.49
C LEU A 128 25.29 -11.71 -24.50
N GLU A 129 26.20 -11.73 -25.48
CA GLU A 129 26.37 -12.85 -26.41
C GLU A 129 26.95 -14.08 -25.71
N ILE A 130 27.98 -13.89 -24.88
CA ILE A 130 28.55 -14.97 -24.04
C ILE A 130 27.45 -15.52 -23.13
N ALA A 131 26.69 -14.65 -22.45
CA ALA A 131 25.55 -15.03 -21.64
C ALA A 131 24.52 -15.87 -22.43
N ASP A 132 24.09 -15.42 -23.62
CA ASP A 132 23.12 -16.14 -24.45
C ASP A 132 23.66 -17.50 -24.92
N MET A 133 24.92 -17.60 -25.31
CA MET A 133 25.57 -18.87 -25.70
C MET A 133 25.61 -19.86 -24.54
N LEU A 134 26.01 -19.37 -23.37
CA LEU A 134 26.09 -20.13 -22.13
C LEU A 134 24.70 -20.64 -21.71
N ILE A 135 23.67 -19.79 -21.72
CA ILE A 135 22.28 -20.18 -21.40
C ILE A 135 21.76 -21.24 -22.38
N ARG A 136 21.99 -21.05 -23.69
CA ARG A 136 21.52 -21.99 -24.73
C ARG A 136 22.20 -23.35 -24.70
N SER A 137 23.37 -23.46 -24.08
CA SER A 137 24.03 -24.76 -23.87
C SER A 137 23.19 -25.70 -23.00
N GLY A 138 22.30 -25.16 -22.17
CA GLY A 138 21.49 -25.93 -21.22
C GLY A 138 22.26 -26.49 -20.04
N ALA A 139 23.56 -26.18 -19.92
CA ALA A 139 24.44 -26.73 -18.89
C ALA A 139 24.52 -25.88 -17.62
N LEU A 140 23.95 -24.67 -17.62
CA LEU A 140 24.05 -23.71 -16.52
C LEU A 140 22.79 -23.66 -15.67
N ASP A 141 22.96 -23.67 -14.35
CA ASP A 141 21.89 -23.49 -13.38
C ASP A 141 21.71 -22.02 -13.01
N ILE A 142 22.81 -21.27 -12.91
CA ILE A 142 22.80 -19.86 -12.53
C ILE A 142 23.85 -19.05 -13.31
N LEU A 143 23.46 -17.85 -13.74
CA LEU A 143 24.31 -16.87 -14.40
C LEU A 143 24.18 -15.53 -13.68
N VAL A 144 25.30 -14.93 -13.27
CA VAL A 144 25.34 -13.57 -12.70
C VAL A 144 26.00 -12.62 -13.68
N ILE A 145 25.44 -11.42 -13.84
CA ILE A 145 26.04 -10.32 -14.61
C ILE A 145 26.25 -9.15 -13.65
N ASP A 146 27.51 -8.82 -13.38
CA ASP A 146 27.94 -7.75 -12.48
C ASP A 146 28.75 -6.69 -13.23
N SER A 147 28.20 -5.52 -13.56
CA SER A 147 26.80 -5.10 -13.41
C SER A 147 26.25 -4.57 -14.73
N VAL A 148 24.92 -4.42 -14.80
CA VAL A 148 24.25 -3.83 -15.97
C VAL A 148 24.82 -2.46 -16.33
N ALA A 149 25.26 -1.68 -15.35
CA ALA A 149 25.81 -0.35 -15.57
C ALA A 149 27.12 -0.40 -16.35
N ALA A 150 27.90 -1.48 -16.21
CA ALA A 150 29.16 -1.70 -16.90
C ALA A 150 29.01 -2.36 -18.29
N LEU A 151 27.79 -2.68 -18.72
CA LEU A 151 27.52 -3.16 -20.08
C LEU A 151 27.55 -2.01 -21.08
N VAL A 152 28.74 -1.50 -21.38
CA VAL A 152 28.96 -0.38 -22.30
C VAL A 152 28.96 -0.89 -23.73
N PRO A 153 28.09 -0.37 -24.63
CA PRO A 153 28.07 -0.81 -26.01
C PRO A 153 29.37 -0.51 -26.76
N ARG A 154 29.75 -1.35 -27.73
CA ARG A 154 30.97 -1.19 -28.53
C ARG A 154 31.14 0.20 -29.13
N ALA A 155 30.06 0.76 -29.67
CA ALA A 155 30.11 2.09 -30.30
C ALA A 155 30.43 3.22 -29.32
N GLU A 156 30.13 3.04 -28.03
CA GLU A 156 30.48 4.01 -26.97
C GLU A 156 31.94 3.84 -26.51
N ILE A 157 32.48 2.63 -26.54
CA ILE A 157 33.89 2.34 -26.22
C ILE A 157 34.83 2.79 -27.34
N GLU A 158 34.45 2.60 -28.60
CA GLU A 158 35.22 2.99 -29.78
C GLU A 158 35.06 4.48 -30.15
N GLY A 159 34.07 5.17 -29.56
CA GLY A 159 33.82 6.60 -29.76
C GLY A 159 34.79 7.52 -29.00
N GLU A 160 34.75 8.82 -29.30
CA GLU A 160 35.57 9.80 -28.58
C GLU A 160 34.91 10.22 -27.26
N MET A 161 35.72 10.56 -26.25
CA MET A 161 35.21 11.06 -24.97
C MET A 161 34.43 12.37 -25.20
N GLY A 162 33.11 12.34 -25.00
CA GLY A 162 32.20 13.47 -25.22
C GLY A 162 31.19 13.25 -26.35
N ASP A 163 31.32 12.16 -27.12
CA ASP A 163 30.32 11.78 -28.11
C ASP A 163 28.99 11.41 -27.45
N SER A 164 27.89 11.93 -28.02
CA SER A 164 26.55 11.72 -27.49
C SER A 164 25.92 10.45 -28.04
N HIS A 165 25.93 9.38 -27.25
CA HIS A 165 25.28 8.11 -27.57
C HIS A 165 24.01 7.91 -26.74
N VAL A 166 22.93 8.58 -27.14
CA VAL A 166 21.67 8.55 -26.38
C VAL A 166 20.99 7.18 -26.46
N GLY A 167 20.82 6.52 -25.31
CA GLY A 167 19.94 5.36 -25.14
C GLY A 167 20.44 4.05 -25.76
N LEU A 168 21.73 3.97 -26.14
CA LEU A 168 22.32 2.81 -26.80
C LEU A 168 22.29 1.57 -25.89
N GLN A 169 22.71 1.71 -24.63
CA GLN A 169 22.67 0.64 -23.62
C GLN A 169 21.23 0.11 -23.39
N ALA A 170 20.23 0.99 -23.34
CA ALA A 170 18.83 0.57 -23.15
C ALA A 170 18.29 -0.25 -24.34
N ARG A 171 18.72 0.08 -25.56
CA ARG A 171 18.36 -0.68 -26.77
C ARG A 171 19.04 -2.05 -26.76
N LEU A 172 20.33 -2.10 -26.42
CA LEU A 172 21.09 -3.36 -26.28
C LEU A 172 20.41 -4.30 -25.29
N MET A 173 20.11 -3.83 -24.08
CA MET A 173 19.40 -4.61 -23.04
C MET A 173 18.04 -5.10 -23.52
N SER A 174 17.27 -4.26 -24.23
CA SER A 174 15.95 -4.63 -24.76
C SER A 174 16.03 -5.76 -25.78
N GLN A 175 17.05 -5.78 -26.62
CA GLN A 175 17.27 -6.83 -27.61
C GLN A 175 17.75 -8.13 -26.96
N ALA A 176 18.74 -8.02 -26.06
CA ALA A 176 19.30 -9.18 -25.37
C ALA A 176 18.25 -9.90 -24.51
N LEU A 177 17.51 -9.17 -23.66
CA LEU A 177 16.48 -9.77 -22.80
C LEU A 177 15.37 -10.43 -23.60
N ARG A 178 14.97 -9.85 -24.74
CA ARG A 178 13.97 -10.45 -25.64
C ARG A 178 14.45 -11.80 -26.20
N LYS A 179 15.75 -11.93 -26.48
CA LYS A 179 16.36 -13.16 -27.02
C LYS A 179 16.61 -14.21 -25.94
N MET A 180 17.08 -13.79 -24.76
CA MET A 180 17.48 -14.68 -23.67
C MET A 180 16.31 -15.23 -22.85
N THR A 181 15.21 -14.48 -22.67
CA THR A 181 14.12 -14.90 -21.75
C THR A 181 13.53 -16.26 -22.11
N GLY A 182 13.34 -16.53 -23.41
CA GLY A 182 12.86 -17.84 -23.87
C GLY A 182 13.88 -18.96 -23.64
N ALA A 183 15.18 -18.67 -23.83
CA ALA A 183 16.25 -19.64 -23.61
C ALA A 183 16.38 -19.99 -22.11
N LEU A 184 16.34 -18.98 -21.23
CA LEU A 184 16.36 -19.16 -19.77
C LEU A 184 15.25 -20.08 -19.28
N ASN A 185 14.02 -19.86 -19.75
CA ASN A 185 12.88 -20.68 -19.34
C ASN A 185 13.03 -22.13 -19.81
N ASN A 186 13.59 -22.36 -21.00
CA ASN A 186 13.78 -23.69 -21.57
C ASN A 186 14.97 -24.45 -20.93
N SER A 187 16.05 -23.74 -20.57
CA SER A 187 17.21 -24.35 -19.92
C SER A 187 17.05 -24.50 -18.40
N GLY A 188 16.10 -23.77 -17.80
CA GLY A 188 15.95 -23.71 -16.34
C GLY A 188 17.01 -22.83 -15.65
N THR A 189 17.85 -22.11 -16.42
CA THR A 189 18.90 -21.25 -15.87
C THR A 189 18.32 -19.99 -15.23
N THR A 190 18.72 -19.67 -13.99
CA THR A 190 18.41 -18.38 -13.35
C THR A 190 19.44 -17.34 -13.76
N ALA A 191 18.99 -16.20 -14.30
CA ALA A 191 19.88 -15.07 -14.61
C ALA A 191 19.70 -13.95 -13.58
N ILE A 192 20.77 -13.60 -12.87
CA ILE A 192 20.84 -12.47 -11.95
C ILE A 192 21.54 -11.32 -12.64
N PHE A 193 20.85 -10.19 -12.76
CA PHE A 193 21.43 -8.92 -13.17
C PHE A 193 21.64 -8.07 -11.92
N ILE A 194 22.91 -7.81 -11.60
CA ILE A 194 23.25 -6.80 -10.60
C ILE A 194 23.15 -5.44 -11.27
N ASN A 195 22.51 -4.50 -10.58
CA ASN A 195 22.33 -3.16 -11.09
C ASN A 195 22.64 -2.15 -9.99
N GLN A 196 23.10 -0.97 -10.41
CA GLN A 196 23.35 0.12 -9.50
C GLN A 196 22.17 1.09 -9.55
N LEU A 197 21.90 1.74 -8.41
CA LEU A 197 21.08 2.94 -8.45
C LEU A 197 21.90 4.03 -9.13
N ARG A 198 21.24 4.73 -10.05
CA ARG A 198 21.73 6.01 -10.57
C ARG A 198 20.71 7.05 -10.17
N GLU A 199 21.23 8.15 -9.68
CA GLU A 199 20.54 9.42 -9.83
C GLU A 199 20.49 9.70 -11.33
N LYS A 200 19.31 10.04 -11.84
CA LYS A 200 19.21 10.36 -13.26
C LYS A 200 19.83 11.73 -13.51
N ILE A 201 21.11 11.78 -13.87
CA ILE A 201 21.71 12.98 -14.45
C ILE A 201 21.11 13.16 -15.85
N GLY A 202 20.29 14.19 -16.03
CA GLY A 202 19.69 14.54 -17.33
C GLY A 202 18.37 13.86 -17.70
N VAL A 203 17.71 13.12 -16.78
CA VAL A 203 16.30 12.75 -16.97
C VAL A 203 15.45 13.74 -16.18
N MET A 204 14.58 14.47 -16.89
CA MET A 204 13.57 15.33 -16.28
C MET A 204 12.75 14.50 -15.30
N PHE A 205 12.82 14.79 -14.00
CA PHE A 205 11.87 14.27 -13.02
C PHE A 205 10.61 15.12 -13.04
N GLY A 206 9.59 14.57 -12.42
CA GLY A 206 8.56 15.38 -11.83
C GLY A 206 9.18 16.52 -11.03
N CYS A 207 8.99 17.76 -11.40
CA CYS A 207 9.51 18.90 -10.66
C CYS A 207 8.43 19.96 -10.60
N PHE A 208 8.52 20.81 -9.60
CA PHE A 208 7.60 21.90 -9.43
C PHE A 208 8.19 23.21 -9.94
N ALA A 209 7.33 24.12 -10.37
CA ALA A 209 7.74 25.49 -10.58
C ALA A 209 7.98 26.18 -9.23
N ALA A 210 8.86 27.19 -9.20
CA ALA A 210 9.38 27.83 -7.99
C ALA A 210 8.28 28.30 -7.01
N GLU A 211 7.14 28.72 -7.54
CA GLU A 211 6.02 29.28 -6.79
C GLU A 211 5.12 28.24 -6.12
N SER A 212 5.23 26.95 -6.50
CA SER A 212 4.45 25.88 -5.87
C SER A 212 4.81 25.77 -4.39
N THR A 213 3.80 25.62 -3.53
CA THR A 213 4.00 25.74 -2.08
C THR A 213 4.03 24.40 -1.37
N VAL A 214 5.08 24.13 -0.60
CA VAL A 214 5.22 22.94 0.23
C VAL A 214 4.67 23.22 1.62
N GLN A 215 3.88 22.30 2.18
CA GLN A 215 3.37 22.44 3.54
C GLN A 215 4.45 22.07 4.57
N LEU A 216 4.73 23.00 5.49
CA LEU A 216 5.69 22.83 6.56
C LEU A 216 5.03 22.25 7.82
N ALA A 217 5.85 21.67 8.69
CA ALA A 217 5.41 21.05 9.94
C ALA A 217 4.78 22.03 10.94
N ASP A 218 5.12 23.32 10.86
CA ASP A 218 4.57 24.38 11.70
C ASP A 218 3.17 24.87 11.24
N GLY A 219 2.62 24.26 10.19
CA GLY A 219 1.32 24.63 9.60
C GLY A 219 1.41 25.77 8.59
N THR A 220 2.59 26.35 8.35
CA THR A 220 2.81 27.32 7.27
C THR A 220 3.08 26.62 5.94
N ALA A 221 3.17 27.40 4.87
CA ALA A 221 3.55 26.91 3.55
C ALA A 221 4.64 27.80 2.98
N GLU A 222 5.65 27.20 2.36
CA GLU A 222 6.79 27.92 1.80
C GLU A 222 7.02 27.50 0.34
N ARG A 223 7.52 28.43 -0.48
CA ARG A 223 7.76 28.18 -1.90
C ARG A 223 8.90 27.19 -2.08
N ILE A 224 8.68 26.16 -2.89
CA ILE A 224 9.71 25.13 -3.14
C ILE A 224 10.98 25.74 -3.73
N GLY A 225 10.87 26.76 -4.58
CA GLY A 225 12.03 27.46 -5.14
C GLY A 225 12.90 28.07 -4.04
N ARG A 226 12.28 28.70 -3.03
CA ARG A 226 13.01 29.27 -1.90
C ARG A 226 13.64 28.20 -1.02
N ILE A 227 12.89 27.12 -0.72
CA ILE A 227 13.41 25.99 0.07
C ILE A 227 14.69 25.45 -0.58
N VAL A 228 14.69 25.29 -1.91
CA VAL A 228 15.83 24.77 -2.68
C VAL A 228 16.96 25.77 -2.82
N ASP A 229 16.68 27.00 -3.26
CA ASP A 229 17.69 28.02 -3.54
C ASP A 229 18.43 28.46 -2.26
N GLU A 230 17.70 28.61 -1.15
CA GLU A 230 18.27 28.99 0.15
C GLU A 230 18.71 27.77 0.98
N LYS A 231 18.46 26.54 0.52
CA LYS A 231 18.73 25.27 1.24
C LYS A 231 18.22 25.29 2.68
N LEU A 232 16.94 25.65 2.83
CA LEU A 232 16.31 25.81 4.15
C LEU A 232 16.26 24.47 4.90
N ASP A 233 16.78 24.43 6.13
CA ASP A 233 16.64 23.30 7.05
C ASP A 233 15.25 23.35 7.71
N VAL A 234 14.27 22.73 7.05
CA VAL A 234 12.86 22.74 7.45
C VAL A 234 12.30 21.32 7.52
N GLU A 235 11.27 21.16 8.35
CA GLU A 235 10.43 19.97 8.36
C GLU A 235 9.18 20.22 7.54
N VAL A 236 8.87 19.27 6.66
CA VAL A 236 7.67 19.28 5.82
C VAL A 236 6.68 18.25 6.31
N LEU A 237 5.40 18.46 6.02
CA LEU A 237 4.40 17.42 6.24
C LEU A 237 4.64 16.27 5.27
N SER A 238 4.62 15.05 5.80
CA SER A 238 4.77 13.79 5.07
C SER A 238 3.76 12.78 5.60
N TYR A 239 3.37 11.79 4.81
CA TYR A 239 2.43 10.74 5.22
C TYR A 239 3.16 9.44 5.50
N ASP A 240 2.97 8.93 6.72
CA ASP A 240 3.48 7.64 7.16
C ASP A 240 2.44 6.53 6.92
N PRO A 241 2.69 5.60 5.98
CA PRO A 241 1.76 4.52 5.68
C PRO A 241 1.69 3.45 6.78
N GLU A 242 2.66 3.37 7.70
CA GLU A 242 2.63 2.38 8.78
C GLU A 242 1.68 2.80 9.90
N THR A 243 1.63 4.10 10.20
CA THR A 243 0.79 4.65 11.27
C THR A 243 -0.50 5.31 10.77
N ASP A 244 -0.68 5.41 9.45
CA ASP A 244 -1.78 6.11 8.78
C ASP A 244 -1.93 7.56 9.27
N ARG A 245 -0.79 8.27 9.41
CA ARG A 245 -0.74 9.63 9.95
C ARG A 245 0.12 10.55 9.10
N ILE A 246 -0.26 11.81 9.09
CA ILE A 246 0.58 12.89 8.58
C ILE A 246 1.55 13.29 9.71
N VAL A 247 2.84 13.18 9.44
CA VAL A 247 3.94 13.38 10.38
C VAL A 247 4.96 14.36 9.80
N PRO A 248 5.66 15.14 10.65
CA PRO A 248 6.76 15.96 10.20
C PRO A 248 7.96 15.11 9.78
N ARG A 249 8.61 15.48 8.67
CA ARG A 249 9.86 14.87 8.19
C ARG A 249 10.80 15.95 7.68
N ARG A 250 12.10 15.78 7.92
CA ARG A 250 13.11 16.75 7.50
C ARG A 250 13.36 16.67 5.99
N VAL A 251 13.63 17.82 5.38
CA VAL A 251 14.21 17.90 4.05
C VAL A 251 15.69 17.54 4.14
N VAL A 252 16.13 16.57 3.34
CA VAL A 252 17.50 16.04 3.37
C VAL A 252 18.32 16.42 2.13
N ASN A 253 17.67 16.66 0.98
CA ASN A 253 18.32 17.12 -0.24
C ASN A 253 17.44 18.13 -1.00
N TRP A 254 18.09 19.01 -1.78
CA TRP A 254 17.47 20.10 -2.54
C TRP A 254 17.93 20.05 -3.99
N PHE A 255 16.99 20.09 -4.93
CA PHE A 255 17.28 19.92 -6.35
C PHE A 255 16.75 21.08 -7.18
N ASP A 256 17.66 21.81 -7.84
CA ASP A 256 17.35 22.63 -9.00
C ASP A 256 17.71 21.83 -10.25
N ASN A 257 16.68 21.34 -10.95
CA ASN A 257 16.83 20.46 -12.10
C ASN A 257 16.94 21.23 -13.43
N GLY A 258 17.22 22.54 -13.39
CA GLY A 258 17.42 23.40 -14.55
C GLY A 258 16.12 23.83 -15.22
N PRO A 259 16.17 24.47 -16.41
CA PRO A 259 14.98 25.08 -17.01
C PRO A 259 14.06 24.08 -17.74
N THR A 260 12.76 24.41 -17.78
CA THR A 260 11.72 23.81 -18.63
C THR A 260 10.83 24.90 -19.23
N SER A 261 10.34 24.67 -20.45
CA SER A 261 9.33 25.53 -21.08
C SER A 261 7.91 25.01 -20.90
N GLU A 262 7.72 23.90 -20.19
CA GLU A 262 6.41 23.25 -20.06
C GLU A 262 6.15 22.78 -18.62
N PHE A 263 4.97 23.13 -18.11
CA PHE A 263 4.40 22.66 -16.85
C PHE A 263 2.92 22.28 -17.06
N LEU A 264 2.40 21.42 -16.19
CA LEU A 264 0.97 21.23 -15.98
C LEU A 264 0.56 22.05 -14.76
N ARG A 265 -0.43 22.94 -14.91
CA ARG A 265 -1.07 23.60 -13.79
C ARG A 265 -2.24 22.75 -13.33
N PHE A 266 -2.16 22.28 -12.09
CA PHE A 266 -3.24 21.58 -11.42
C PHE A 266 -4.03 22.59 -10.59
N THR A 267 -5.35 22.48 -10.67
CA THR A 267 -6.28 23.09 -9.71
C THR A 267 -7.03 21.95 -9.04
N VAL A 268 -6.82 21.79 -7.73
CA VAL A 268 -7.43 20.72 -6.93
C VAL A 268 -8.37 21.34 -5.91
N GLU A 269 -9.53 20.74 -5.76
CA GLU A 269 -10.53 21.13 -4.78
C GLU A 269 -9.96 21.07 -3.36
N LYS A 270 -10.24 22.10 -2.55
CA LYS A 270 -10.00 22.10 -1.10
C LYS A 270 -11.24 22.52 -0.35
N SER A 271 -11.26 22.15 0.92
CA SER A 271 -12.39 22.41 1.80
C SER A 271 -12.52 23.89 2.15
N GLY A 272 -13.76 24.35 2.31
CA GLY A 272 -14.15 25.73 2.55
C GLY A 272 -14.24 26.59 1.28
N GLY A 273 -14.53 26.00 0.12
CA GLY A 273 -14.60 26.68 -1.17
C GLY A 273 -13.22 27.16 -1.65
N ARG A 274 -12.15 26.55 -1.15
CA ARG A 274 -10.77 26.89 -1.49
C ARG A 274 -10.28 25.98 -2.61
N VAL A 275 -9.18 26.38 -3.23
CA VAL A 275 -8.48 25.55 -4.21
C VAL A 275 -7.00 25.50 -3.89
N GLY A 276 -6.38 24.35 -4.11
CA GLY A 276 -4.93 24.21 -4.19
C GLY A 276 -4.51 24.35 -5.65
N THR A 277 -3.47 25.14 -5.91
CA THR A 277 -2.95 25.30 -7.27
C THR A 277 -1.44 25.12 -7.25
N PHE A 278 -0.94 24.20 -8.07
CA PHE A 278 0.49 23.96 -8.21
C PHE A 278 0.85 23.68 -9.66
N ARG A 279 2.11 23.97 -10.01
CA ARG A 279 2.65 23.78 -11.37
C ARG A 279 3.71 22.70 -11.32
N VAL A 280 3.51 21.64 -12.08
CA VAL A 280 4.29 20.41 -11.99
C VAL A 280 4.61 19.85 -13.37
N THR A 281 5.75 19.20 -13.56
CA THR A 281 6.05 18.51 -14.83
C THR A 281 5.23 17.21 -14.95
N ALA A 282 4.93 16.81 -16.19
CA ALA A 282 4.02 15.71 -16.48
C ALA A 282 4.40 14.35 -15.86
N ASN A 283 5.66 14.12 -15.53
CA ASN A 283 6.11 12.84 -15.00
C ASN A 283 6.25 12.82 -13.46
N HIS A 284 5.75 13.84 -12.76
CA HIS A 284 5.73 13.84 -11.29
C HIS A 284 4.68 12.88 -10.76
N LEU A 285 5.02 12.18 -9.68
CA LEU A 285 4.13 11.22 -9.07
C LEU A 285 3.20 11.92 -8.09
N VAL A 286 1.91 11.82 -8.37
CA VAL A 286 0.84 12.33 -7.51
C VAL A 286 0.09 11.13 -6.94
N ARG A 287 -0.24 11.18 -5.65
CA ARG A 287 -0.98 10.11 -5.00
C ARG A 287 -2.45 10.19 -5.39
N THR A 288 -2.99 9.09 -5.91
CA THR A 288 -4.42 8.86 -6.13
C THR A 288 -4.93 7.79 -5.15
N PRO A 289 -6.25 7.64 -4.97
CA PRO A 289 -6.81 6.51 -4.22
C PRO A 289 -6.35 5.13 -4.74
N GLY A 290 -6.01 5.03 -6.03
CA GLY A 290 -5.58 3.80 -6.68
C GLY A 290 -4.07 3.53 -6.63
N GLY A 291 -3.25 4.48 -6.19
CA GLY A 291 -1.80 4.34 -6.24
C GLY A 291 -1.04 5.63 -6.51
N TRP A 292 0.23 5.50 -6.88
CA TRP A 292 0.99 6.60 -7.47
C TRP A 292 0.72 6.66 -8.98
N SER A 293 0.43 7.84 -9.49
CA SER A 293 0.17 8.09 -10.92
C SER A 293 1.02 9.25 -11.41
N GLU A 294 1.45 9.23 -12.67
CA GLU A 294 2.17 10.36 -13.26
C GLU A 294 1.18 11.51 -13.51
N ALA A 295 1.59 12.76 -13.23
CA ALA A 295 0.74 13.94 -13.34
C ALA A 295 0.15 14.12 -14.76
N GLY A 296 0.87 13.74 -15.81
CA GLY A 296 0.44 13.82 -17.19
C GLY A 296 -0.60 12.77 -17.58
N GLU A 297 -0.83 11.77 -16.74
CA GLU A 297 -1.91 10.78 -16.91
C GLU A 297 -3.22 11.24 -16.23
N LEU A 298 -3.15 12.25 -15.35
CA LEU A 298 -4.31 12.77 -14.63
C LEU A 298 -5.06 13.82 -15.45
N ILE A 299 -6.39 13.76 -15.39
CA ILE A 299 -7.28 14.70 -16.04
C ILE A 299 -8.26 15.34 -15.04
N ALA A 300 -8.91 16.42 -15.46
CA ALA A 300 -9.99 17.02 -14.68
C ALA A 300 -11.10 15.98 -14.42
N GLY A 301 -11.53 15.86 -13.17
CA GLY A 301 -12.45 14.84 -12.70
C GLY A 301 -11.79 13.69 -11.94
N ASP A 302 -10.49 13.45 -12.13
CA ASP A 302 -9.76 12.45 -11.35
C ASP A 302 -9.66 12.86 -9.88
N ARG A 303 -9.33 11.89 -9.02
CA ARG A 303 -9.16 12.12 -7.57
C ARG A 303 -7.72 11.91 -7.15
N VAL A 304 -7.20 12.86 -6.37
CA VAL A 304 -5.88 12.82 -5.75
C VAL A 304 -6.03 12.84 -4.24
N LEU A 305 -5.06 12.32 -3.48
CA LEU A 305 -5.11 12.40 -2.03
C LEU A 305 -4.54 13.74 -1.56
N ALA A 306 -5.36 14.48 -0.83
CA ALA A 306 -5.00 15.76 -0.22
C ALA A 306 -5.09 15.71 1.30
N ALA A 307 -4.22 16.45 1.99
CA ALA A 307 -4.27 16.67 3.42
C ALA A 307 -5.36 17.70 3.75
N GLU A 308 -6.40 17.27 4.47
CA GLU A 308 -7.50 18.12 4.92
C GLU A 308 -7.71 18.00 6.43
N PRO A 309 -8.06 19.10 7.13
CA PRO A 309 -8.29 19.09 8.56
C PRO A 309 -9.64 18.45 8.88
N HIS A 310 -9.63 17.31 9.56
CA HIS A 310 -10.80 16.73 10.19
C HIS A 310 -11.02 17.39 11.54
N ARG A 311 -12.25 17.88 11.78
CA ARG A 311 -12.63 18.59 13.00
C ARG A 311 -13.51 17.75 13.91
N LEU A 312 -14.33 16.85 13.34
CA LEU A 312 -15.25 16.03 14.12
C LEU A 312 -14.50 15.05 15.02
N SER A 313 -14.80 15.10 16.31
CA SER A 313 -14.42 14.03 17.24
C SER A 313 -15.18 12.73 16.92
N GLU A 314 -14.72 11.61 17.48
CA GLU A 314 -15.44 10.34 17.34
C GLU A 314 -16.87 10.44 17.90
N GLN A 315 -17.08 11.18 19.00
CA GLN A 315 -18.41 11.40 19.56
C GLN A 315 -19.29 12.19 18.58
N GLN A 316 -18.75 13.26 18.01
CA GLN A 316 -19.48 14.12 17.09
C GLN A 316 -19.84 13.40 15.80
N LEU A 317 -18.94 12.57 15.27
CA LEU A 317 -19.23 11.70 14.14
C LEU A 317 -20.43 10.78 14.45
N GLN A 318 -20.54 10.23 15.65
CA GLN A 318 -21.69 9.41 16.04
C GLN A 318 -23.00 10.21 16.13
N VAL A 319 -22.94 11.49 16.51
CA VAL A 319 -24.10 12.41 16.41
C VAL A 319 -24.51 12.59 14.95
N VAL A 320 -23.54 12.77 14.04
CA VAL A 320 -23.82 12.86 12.59
C VAL A 320 -24.47 11.56 12.08
N LEU A 321 -23.85 10.39 12.32
CA LEU A 321 -24.36 9.10 11.85
C LEU A 321 -25.77 8.81 12.36
N GLY A 322 -26.02 9.04 13.66
CA GLY A 322 -27.35 8.88 14.24
C GLY A 322 -28.37 9.84 13.63
N SER A 323 -27.97 11.08 13.33
CA SER A 323 -28.84 12.06 12.68
C SER A 323 -29.22 11.65 11.26
N LEU A 324 -28.31 11.01 10.53
CA LEU A 324 -28.58 10.57 9.16
C LEU A 324 -29.60 9.44 9.09
N LEU A 325 -29.65 8.57 10.10
CA LEU A 325 -30.72 7.57 10.25
C LEU A 325 -32.07 8.21 10.57
N GLY A 326 -32.05 9.40 11.20
CA GLY A 326 -33.22 10.22 11.48
C GLY A 326 -33.46 11.28 10.40
N ASN A 327 -33.73 12.51 10.83
CA ASN A 327 -34.10 13.66 10.00
C ASN A 327 -32.90 14.47 9.47
N GLY A 328 -31.67 14.08 9.81
CA GLY A 328 -30.46 14.76 9.37
C GLY A 328 -30.18 14.54 7.89
N THR A 329 -29.66 15.56 7.23
CA THR A 329 -29.34 15.56 5.81
C THR A 329 -27.93 16.12 5.60
N LEU A 330 -27.18 15.51 4.68
CA LEU A 330 -25.92 16.06 4.19
C LEU A 330 -26.18 16.84 2.91
N VAL A 331 -25.76 18.10 2.89
CA VAL A 331 -25.98 19.01 1.76
C VAL A 331 -24.62 19.44 1.22
N PRO A 332 -24.17 18.89 0.07
CA PRO A 332 -22.93 19.33 -0.56
C PRO A 332 -23.11 20.76 -1.09
N THR A 333 -22.01 21.53 -1.10
CA THR A 333 -22.01 22.87 -1.70
C THR A 333 -22.19 22.80 -3.21
N GLU A 334 -21.55 21.82 -3.85
CA GLU A 334 -21.72 21.46 -5.25
C GLU A 334 -21.73 19.93 -5.39
N ASP A 335 -22.43 19.39 -6.39
CA ASP A 335 -22.52 17.95 -6.59
C ASP A 335 -21.12 17.32 -6.77
N GLY A 336 -20.79 16.37 -5.89
CA GLY A 336 -19.51 15.69 -5.87
C GLY A 336 -18.41 16.40 -5.06
N SER A 337 -18.69 17.58 -4.48
CA SER A 337 -17.76 18.30 -3.61
C SER A 337 -17.50 17.58 -2.29
N ASN A 338 -16.31 17.80 -1.71
CA ASN A 338 -16.02 17.40 -0.33
C ASN A 338 -16.61 18.39 0.71
N ASP A 339 -17.01 19.59 0.30
CA ASP A 339 -17.62 20.58 1.18
C ASP A 339 -19.10 20.29 1.43
N VAL A 340 -19.33 19.48 2.45
CA VAL A 340 -20.67 19.01 2.82
C VAL A 340 -21.11 19.62 4.15
N ARG A 341 -22.31 20.21 4.15
CA ARG A 341 -22.97 20.74 5.34
C ARG A 341 -23.85 19.68 5.97
N LEU A 342 -23.83 19.60 7.30
CA LEU A 342 -24.84 18.87 8.06
C LEU A 342 -26.02 19.79 8.32
N VAL A 343 -27.24 19.30 8.04
CA VAL A 343 -28.47 20.02 8.30
C VAL A 343 -29.45 19.11 9.03
N PHE A 344 -30.03 19.59 10.13
CA PHE A 344 -31.16 18.92 10.78
C PHE A 344 -32.08 19.96 11.44
N GLY A 345 -33.34 19.60 11.67
CA GLY A 345 -34.31 20.52 12.26
C GLY A 345 -35.44 19.81 12.97
N HIS A 346 -36.02 20.46 13.97
CA HIS A 346 -37.07 19.89 14.80
C HIS A 346 -38.22 20.87 15.02
N SER A 347 -39.38 20.31 15.36
CA SER A 347 -40.58 21.08 15.68
C SER A 347 -40.40 21.94 16.95
N ALA A 348 -41.29 22.91 17.13
CA ALA A 348 -41.31 23.77 18.33
C ALA A 348 -41.35 22.96 19.64
N ALA A 349 -42.06 21.83 19.65
CA ALA A 349 -42.19 20.96 20.82
C ALA A 349 -40.87 20.26 21.21
N GLN A 350 -39.94 20.10 20.26
CA GLN A 350 -38.65 19.44 20.46
C GLN A 350 -37.48 20.43 20.48
N ARG A 351 -37.74 21.71 20.73
CA ARG A 351 -36.69 22.74 20.74
C ARG A 351 -35.57 22.45 21.73
N GLY A 352 -35.89 21.98 22.94
CA GLY A 352 -34.89 21.61 23.94
C GLY A 352 -33.98 20.46 23.49
N TYR A 353 -34.49 19.52 22.68
CA TYR A 353 -33.69 18.45 22.09
C TYR A 353 -32.75 19.00 21.02
N LEU A 354 -33.26 19.88 20.14
CA LEU A 354 -32.45 20.54 19.12
C LEU A 354 -31.28 21.29 19.76
N ASP A 355 -31.53 22.12 20.78
CA ASP A 355 -30.49 22.90 21.45
C ASP A 355 -29.45 21.98 22.14
N TRP A 356 -29.87 20.87 22.75
CA TRP A 356 -28.96 19.85 23.30
C TRP A 356 -28.11 19.19 22.21
N LYS A 357 -28.72 18.78 21.09
CA LYS A 357 -28.02 18.15 19.98
C LYS A 357 -26.98 19.10 19.35
N VAL A 358 -27.32 20.38 19.21
CA VAL A 358 -26.40 21.43 18.76
C VAL A 358 -25.24 21.60 19.73
N SER A 359 -25.47 21.52 21.04
CA SER A 359 -24.40 21.63 22.04
C SER A 359 -23.32 20.54 21.93
N LEU A 360 -23.67 19.36 21.42
CA LEU A 360 -22.70 18.29 21.15
C LEU A 360 -21.76 18.62 19.98
N LEU A 361 -22.20 19.53 19.11
CA LEU A 361 -21.45 20.04 17.94
C LEU A 361 -21.07 21.52 18.11
N GLY A 362 -21.00 22.00 19.36
CA GLY A 362 -20.94 23.43 19.67
C GLY A 362 -19.64 24.15 19.27
N ASP A 363 -18.58 23.41 18.97
CA ASP A 363 -17.30 23.89 18.45
C ASP A 363 -17.28 24.02 16.91
N ILE A 364 -18.31 23.51 16.23
CA ILE A 364 -18.49 23.69 14.78
C ILE A 364 -19.38 24.91 14.54
N GLU A 365 -18.90 25.82 13.69
CA GLU A 365 -19.67 27.00 13.27
C GLU A 365 -21.00 26.57 12.64
N HIS A 366 -22.09 27.23 13.00
CA HIS A 366 -23.43 26.88 12.53
C HIS A 366 -24.38 28.08 12.55
N VAL A 367 -25.46 27.97 11.77
CA VAL A 367 -26.53 28.95 11.68
C VAL A 367 -27.85 28.28 12.06
N VAL A 368 -28.56 28.88 13.01
CA VAL A 368 -29.92 28.45 13.40
C VAL A 368 -30.93 29.29 12.60
N ARG A 369 -31.80 28.62 11.85
CA ARG A 369 -32.89 29.25 11.09
C ARG A 369 -34.23 28.93 11.75
N ALA A 370 -34.98 29.98 12.09
CA ALA A 370 -36.35 29.82 12.57
C ALA A 370 -37.31 29.60 11.38
N GLU A 371 -38.20 28.64 11.52
CA GLU A 371 -39.19 28.28 10.49
C GLU A 371 -40.62 28.66 10.93
N HIS A 372 -41.54 28.61 9.97
CA HIS A 372 -42.95 28.94 10.23
C HIS A 372 -43.56 27.96 11.24
N GLY A 373 -44.29 28.48 12.24
CA GLY A 373 -44.89 27.65 13.29
C GLY A 373 -43.96 27.28 14.46
N GLY A 374 -42.78 27.92 14.57
CA GLY A 374 -41.88 27.76 15.72
C GLY A 374 -40.92 26.57 15.62
N ALA A 375 -40.93 25.84 14.50
CA ALA A 375 -39.89 24.89 14.17
C ALA A 375 -38.55 25.61 13.92
N ALA A 376 -37.45 24.88 14.01
CA ALA A 376 -36.14 25.43 13.69
C ALA A 376 -35.23 24.37 13.06
N SER A 377 -34.42 24.82 12.11
CA SER A 377 -33.36 24.06 11.47
C SER A 377 -32.01 24.65 11.81
N VAL A 378 -30.98 23.81 11.80
CA VAL A 378 -29.60 24.17 12.07
C VAL A 378 -28.76 23.66 10.92
N GLU A 379 -27.93 24.54 10.39
CA GLU A 379 -27.02 24.28 9.28
C GLU A 379 -25.59 24.53 9.77
N PHE A 380 -24.76 23.50 9.74
CA PHE A 380 -23.35 23.57 10.13
C PHE A 380 -22.48 24.00 8.95
N ALA A 381 -21.33 24.60 9.26
CA ALA A 381 -20.31 24.93 8.28
C ALA A 381 -19.85 23.66 7.52
N PRO A 382 -19.43 23.78 6.25
CA PRO A 382 -18.96 22.64 5.47
C PRO A 382 -17.78 21.92 6.13
N LEU A 383 -17.83 20.58 6.11
CA LEU A 383 -16.80 19.72 6.69
C LEU A 383 -16.28 18.71 5.64
N PRO A 384 -14.97 18.66 5.34
CA PRO A 384 -14.38 17.72 4.37
C PRO A 384 -14.72 16.26 4.65
N GLU A 385 -14.67 15.88 5.93
CA GLU A 385 -14.85 14.51 6.38
C GLU A 385 -16.26 13.96 6.09
N LEU A 386 -17.22 14.83 5.76
CA LEU A 386 -18.57 14.45 5.39
C LEU A 386 -18.72 14.19 3.88
N GLY A 387 -17.72 14.50 3.05
CA GLY A 387 -17.75 14.29 1.59
C GLY A 387 -17.95 12.84 1.18
N GLU A 388 -17.08 11.94 1.65
CA GLU A 388 -17.20 10.49 1.37
C GLU A 388 -18.46 9.90 2.01
N LEU A 389 -18.82 10.36 3.22
CA LEU A 389 -20.06 9.93 3.88
C LEU A 389 -21.30 10.32 3.07
N HIS A 390 -21.34 11.53 2.51
CA HIS A 390 -22.41 11.96 1.61
C HIS A 390 -22.50 11.06 0.37
N ARG A 391 -21.38 10.73 -0.27
CA ARG A 391 -21.38 9.83 -1.45
C ARG A 391 -21.87 8.43 -1.10
N ALA A 392 -21.51 7.92 0.08
CA ALA A 392 -21.96 6.63 0.57
C ALA A 392 -23.47 6.62 0.86
N VAL A 393 -23.99 7.73 1.43
CA VAL A 393 -25.40 7.83 1.82
C VAL A 393 -26.31 8.21 0.66
N TYR A 394 -25.80 8.98 -0.31
CA TYR A 394 -26.53 9.49 -1.46
C TYR A 394 -25.84 9.08 -2.77
N PRO A 395 -25.82 7.77 -3.13
CA PRO A 395 -25.05 7.26 -4.26
C PRO A 395 -25.52 7.76 -5.63
N LEU A 396 -26.76 8.26 -5.73
CA LEU A 396 -27.32 8.83 -6.96
C LEU A 396 -27.04 10.34 -7.13
N GLY A 397 -26.38 10.97 -6.15
CA GLY A 397 -26.04 12.41 -6.17
C GLY A 397 -27.24 13.34 -5.92
N GLY A 398 -26.95 14.63 -5.67
CA GLY A 398 -27.94 15.71 -5.56
C GLY A 398 -27.84 16.53 -4.27
N ALA A 399 -27.74 17.84 -4.40
CA ALA A 399 -27.80 18.83 -3.30
C ALA A 399 -29.18 18.94 -2.60
N ALA A 400 -30.20 18.26 -3.10
CA ALA A 400 -31.54 18.30 -2.58
C ALA A 400 -31.97 16.91 -2.09
N ALA A 401 -32.65 16.87 -0.94
CA ALA A 401 -33.40 15.73 -0.41
C ALA A 401 -34.46 15.14 -1.39
N SER A 402 -34.51 15.60 -2.65
CA SER A 402 -35.42 15.16 -3.70
C SER A 402 -34.84 14.11 -4.66
N ALA A 403 -33.57 13.71 -4.56
CA ALA A 403 -32.92 12.82 -5.54
C ALA A 403 -32.91 11.31 -5.18
N GLY A 404 -33.26 10.93 -3.94
CA GLY A 404 -33.36 9.51 -3.56
C GLY A 404 -33.50 9.29 -2.06
N ARG A 405 -33.95 8.10 -1.66
CA ARG A 405 -33.92 7.67 -0.25
C ARG A 405 -32.46 7.46 0.20
N LYS A 406 -32.18 7.72 1.47
CA LYS A 406 -30.86 7.53 2.08
C LYS A 406 -30.46 6.06 2.02
N CYS A 407 -29.22 5.81 1.66
CA CYS A 407 -28.60 4.48 1.68
C CYS A 407 -27.63 4.37 2.85
N VAL A 408 -27.63 3.26 3.58
CA VAL A 408 -26.60 2.96 4.57
C VAL A 408 -25.97 1.61 4.25
N SER A 409 -24.64 1.59 4.14
CA SER A 409 -23.87 0.37 3.88
C SER A 409 -23.78 -0.52 5.11
N GLU A 410 -23.31 -1.76 4.96
CA GLU A 410 -23.01 -2.61 6.13
C GLU A 410 -21.94 -1.99 7.03
N GLU A 411 -20.94 -1.34 6.44
CA GLU A 411 -19.87 -0.68 7.16
C GLU A 411 -20.41 0.47 8.02
N PHE A 412 -21.28 1.31 7.44
CA PHE A 412 -21.98 2.37 8.19
C PHE A 412 -22.71 1.81 9.41
N VAL A 413 -23.45 0.71 9.23
CA VAL A 413 -24.25 0.13 10.31
C VAL A 413 -23.37 -0.50 11.40
N LYS A 414 -22.23 -1.08 11.03
CA LYS A 414 -21.26 -1.65 11.96
C LYS A 414 -20.55 -0.60 12.82
N THR A 415 -20.40 0.64 12.35
CA THR A 415 -19.78 1.73 13.12
C THR A 415 -20.72 2.40 14.13
N LEU A 416 -22.01 2.04 14.17
CA LEU A 416 -23.00 2.65 15.06
C LEU A 416 -22.76 2.30 16.54
N THR A 417 -22.47 3.32 17.32
CA THR A 417 -22.39 3.25 18.79
C THR A 417 -23.76 3.38 19.44
N PRO A 418 -23.89 3.05 20.75
CA PRO A 418 -25.10 3.35 21.52
C PRO A 418 -25.55 4.82 21.43
N LEU A 419 -24.63 5.78 21.32
CA LEU A 419 -24.96 7.20 21.15
C LEU A 419 -25.68 7.45 19.81
N ALA A 420 -25.17 6.90 18.71
CA ALA A 420 -25.82 7.05 17.40
C ALA A 420 -27.22 6.42 17.38
N LEU A 421 -27.40 5.26 18.03
CA LEU A 421 -28.71 4.62 18.19
C LEU A 421 -29.67 5.46 19.05
N ALA A 422 -29.17 6.15 20.08
CA ALA A 422 -29.96 7.03 20.91
C ALA A 422 -30.40 8.29 20.14
N ILE A 423 -29.50 8.90 19.36
CA ILE A 423 -29.84 10.02 18.45
C ILE A 423 -30.89 9.57 17.44
N TRP A 424 -30.72 8.41 16.82
CA TRP A 424 -31.70 7.86 15.88
C TRP A 424 -33.08 7.64 16.55
N HIS A 425 -33.11 7.06 17.76
CA HIS A 425 -34.35 6.91 18.53
C HIS A 425 -35.00 8.26 18.88
N MET A 426 -34.22 9.28 19.23
CA MET A 426 -34.77 10.60 19.53
C MET A 426 -35.27 11.33 18.28
N ASP A 427 -34.65 11.10 17.13
CA ASP A 427 -35.04 11.71 15.86
C ASP A 427 -36.27 11.05 15.23
N ALA A 428 -36.32 9.71 15.26
CA ALA A 428 -37.26 8.92 14.46
C ALA A 428 -38.05 7.87 15.28
N GLY A 429 -37.81 7.77 16.58
CA GLY A 429 -38.43 6.78 17.45
C GLY A 429 -39.73 7.25 18.11
N SER A 430 -40.62 6.30 18.37
CA SER A 430 -41.84 6.52 19.13
C SER A 430 -42.13 5.33 20.04
N LEU A 431 -42.48 5.59 21.30
CA LEU A 431 -42.91 4.56 22.25
C LEU A 431 -44.44 4.40 22.19
N ILE A 432 -44.92 3.33 21.57
CA ILE A 432 -46.34 3.01 21.46
C ILE A 432 -46.68 1.86 22.41
N GLY A 433 -47.36 2.19 23.51
CA GLY A 433 -47.61 1.24 24.59
C GLY A 433 -46.30 0.79 25.24
N ASN A 434 -45.89 -0.45 24.97
CA ASN A 434 -44.63 -1.03 25.46
C ASN A 434 -43.65 -1.40 24.33
N ARG A 435 -43.83 -0.85 23.13
CA ARG A 435 -43.00 -1.13 21.96
C ARG A 435 -42.42 0.15 21.38
N ILE A 436 -41.14 0.09 21.00
CA ILE A 436 -40.52 1.14 20.20
C ILE A 436 -40.78 0.86 18.72
N GLU A 437 -41.18 1.91 18.01
CA GLU A 437 -41.24 1.97 16.56
C GLU A 437 -40.24 3.01 16.07
N LEU A 438 -39.31 2.61 15.21
CA LEU A 438 -38.32 3.50 14.57
C LEU A 438 -38.75 3.74 13.12
N ASP A 439 -38.99 5.00 12.77
CA ASP A 439 -39.29 5.39 11.39
C ASP A 439 -38.06 5.19 10.49
N VAL A 440 -38.27 4.54 9.34
CA VAL A 440 -37.23 4.27 8.35
C VAL A 440 -37.70 4.59 6.92
N GLU A 441 -38.77 5.39 6.78
CA GLU A 441 -39.34 5.75 5.48
C GLU A 441 -38.34 6.51 4.58
N GLU A 442 -37.44 7.29 5.19
CA GLU A 442 -36.39 8.04 4.48
C GLU A 442 -35.26 7.15 3.93
N LEU A 443 -35.20 5.87 4.34
CA LEU A 443 -34.17 4.92 3.94
C LEU A 443 -34.65 4.00 2.81
N ASP A 444 -33.73 3.60 1.92
CA ASP A 444 -34.05 2.62 0.88
C ASP A 444 -34.35 1.24 1.46
N GLU A 445 -35.04 0.39 0.69
CA GLU A 445 -35.47 -0.93 1.15
C GLU A 445 -34.31 -1.86 1.57
N GLY A 446 -33.15 -1.73 0.93
CA GLY A 446 -31.96 -2.48 1.29
C GLY A 446 -31.42 -2.05 2.65
N SER A 447 -31.39 -0.75 2.91
CA SER A 447 -30.98 -0.16 4.18
C SER A 447 -31.91 -0.52 5.34
N GLN A 448 -33.22 -0.52 5.09
CA GLN A 448 -34.21 -0.95 6.09
C GLN A 448 -33.98 -2.40 6.54
N LYS A 449 -33.68 -3.30 5.58
CA LYS A 449 -33.35 -4.71 5.88
C LYS A 449 -32.03 -4.81 6.64
N ARG A 450 -30.99 -4.10 6.20
CA ARG A 450 -29.67 -4.10 6.88
C ARG A 450 -29.76 -3.64 8.33
N LEU A 451 -30.52 -2.59 8.62
CA LEU A 451 -30.72 -2.12 9.99
C LEU A 451 -31.50 -3.13 10.84
N ARG A 452 -32.56 -3.74 10.30
CA ARG A 452 -33.27 -4.84 10.97
C ARG A 452 -32.32 -5.99 11.31
N ASP A 453 -31.51 -6.42 10.34
CA ASP A 453 -30.60 -7.55 10.46
C ASP A 453 -29.48 -7.23 11.45
N TYR A 454 -28.92 -6.02 11.42
CA TYR A 454 -27.96 -5.58 12.43
C TYR A 454 -28.53 -5.59 13.86
N LEU A 455 -29.73 -5.03 14.07
CA LEU A 455 -30.36 -5.04 15.38
C LEU A 455 -30.69 -6.47 15.83
N SER A 456 -31.05 -7.36 14.90
CA SER A 456 -31.39 -8.76 15.18
C SER A 456 -30.15 -9.60 15.48
N ASP A 457 -29.15 -9.56 14.60
CA ASP A 457 -27.99 -10.45 14.62
C ASP A 457 -26.92 -9.95 15.59
N THR A 458 -26.63 -8.64 15.57
CA THR A 458 -25.54 -8.07 16.38
C THR A 458 -26.01 -7.69 17.77
N ARG A 459 -27.23 -7.15 17.90
CA ARG A 459 -27.77 -6.70 19.19
C ARG A 459 -28.78 -7.67 19.81
N GLN A 460 -29.08 -8.80 19.15
CA GLN A 460 -30.00 -9.84 19.64
C GLN A 460 -31.40 -9.31 19.96
N LEU A 461 -31.89 -8.36 19.16
CA LEU A 461 -33.20 -7.73 19.32
C LEU A 461 -34.21 -8.34 18.34
N ASP A 462 -35.38 -8.77 18.80
CA ASP A 462 -36.50 -9.15 17.93
C ASP A 462 -37.12 -7.89 17.31
N VAL A 463 -36.70 -7.59 16.07
CA VAL A 463 -37.10 -6.42 15.29
C VAL A 463 -37.81 -6.85 14.00
N LYS A 464 -38.98 -6.26 13.73
CA LYS A 464 -39.74 -6.55 12.51
C LYS A 464 -39.97 -5.28 11.69
N LEU A 465 -39.63 -5.32 10.42
CA LEU A 465 -40.00 -4.28 9.46
C LEU A 465 -41.50 -4.38 9.14
N ARG A 466 -42.26 -3.31 9.36
CA ARG A 466 -43.71 -3.25 9.15
C ARG A 466 -44.12 -1.93 8.49
N ASN A 467 -45.23 -1.98 7.75
CA ASN A 467 -45.95 -0.77 7.33
C ASN A 467 -46.96 -0.42 8.42
N VAL A 468 -46.67 0.64 9.18
CA VAL A 468 -47.50 1.09 10.30
C VAL A 468 -48.39 2.24 9.84
N GLU A 469 -49.67 2.18 10.20
CA GLU A 469 -50.64 3.26 9.95
C GLU A 469 -50.44 4.39 10.97
N VAL A 470 -50.25 5.61 10.48
CA VAL A 470 -50.15 6.82 11.32
C VAL A 470 -51.53 7.44 11.49
N SER A 471 -51.71 8.30 12.50
CA SER A 471 -52.98 8.96 12.84
C SER A 471 -53.64 9.73 11.69
N SER A 472 -52.90 10.04 10.63
CA SER A 472 -53.38 10.68 9.40
C SER A 472 -53.95 9.70 8.35
N GLY A 473 -53.98 8.40 8.62
CA GLY A 473 -54.38 7.34 7.68
C GLY A 473 -53.31 6.99 6.62
N ARG A 474 -52.12 7.59 6.72
CA ARG A 474 -50.95 7.25 5.89
C ARG A 474 -50.28 5.99 6.45
N HIS A 475 -49.65 5.19 5.61
CA HIS A 475 -48.74 4.12 6.05
C HIS A 475 -47.28 4.57 5.89
N ARG A 476 -46.44 4.23 6.88
CA ARG A 476 -44.99 4.44 6.83
C ARG A 476 -44.24 3.15 7.15
N ALA A 477 -43.03 2.99 6.61
CA ALA A 477 -42.17 1.87 6.94
C ALA A 477 -41.49 2.12 8.29
N ALA A 478 -41.62 1.18 9.23
CA ALA A 478 -41.02 1.29 10.56
C ALA A 478 -40.44 -0.05 11.03
N LEU A 479 -39.36 0.03 11.80
CA LEU A 479 -38.82 -1.10 12.55
C LEU A 479 -39.51 -1.17 13.92
N VAL A 480 -40.23 -2.26 14.14
CA VAL A 480 -41.04 -2.46 15.34
C VAL A 480 -40.36 -3.49 16.23
N LEU A 481 -39.97 -3.08 17.44
CA LEU A 481 -39.34 -3.94 18.43
C LEU A 481 -40.41 -4.72 19.21
N SER A 482 -40.10 -5.96 19.58
CA SER A 482 -40.89 -6.70 20.56
C SER A 482 -40.87 -5.97 21.94
N PRO A 483 -41.83 -6.22 22.84
CA PRO A 483 -41.79 -5.64 24.19
C PRO A 483 -40.51 -5.97 24.97
N THR A 484 -40.01 -7.20 24.85
CA THR A 484 -38.77 -7.63 25.51
C THR A 484 -37.56 -6.90 24.92
N SER A 485 -37.48 -6.85 23.59
CA SER A 485 -36.37 -6.17 22.90
C SER A 485 -36.43 -4.66 23.04
N THR A 486 -37.61 -4.08 23.24
CA THR A 486 -37.78 -2.66 23.60
C THR A 486 -37.06 -2.35 24.91
N MET A 487 -37.16 -3.22 25.91
CA MET A 487 -36.50 -3.02 27.20
C MET A 487 -34.97 -3.12 27.08
N GLU A 488 -34.47 -4.09 26.33
CA GLU A 488 -33.02 -4.22 26.06
C GLU A 488 -32.49 -3.05 25.22
N PHE A 489 -33.25 -2.58 24.22
CA PHE A 489 -32.87 -1.40 23.45
C PHE A 489 -32.83 -0.13 24.31
N GLN A 490 -33.83 0.09 25.17
CA GLN A 490 -33.86 1.22 26.12
C GLN A 490 -32.69 1.19 27.11
N LYS A 491 -32.28 -0.01 27.55
CA LYS A 491 -31.08 -0.18 28.38
C LYS A 491 -29.81 0.30 27.68
N ILE A 492 -29.70 0.08 26.37
CA ILE A 492 -28.56 0.52 25.55
C ILE A 492 -28.56 2.05 25.38
N ILE A 493 -29.70 2.65 25.06
CA ILE A 493 -29.77 4.07 24.68
C ILE A 493 -29.97 5.04 25.85
N SER A 494 -30.52 4.58 26.98
CA SER A 494 -30.86 5.47 28.11
C SER A 494 -29.72 6.30 28.71
N PRO A 495 -28.45 5.83 28.73
CA PRO A 495 -27.32 6.69 29.15
C PRO A 495 -27.03 7.85 28.19
N TYR A 496 -27.62 7.83 26.99
CA TYR A 496 -27.29 8.72 25.88
C TYR A 496 -28.44 9.66 25.45
N LEU A 497 -29.54 9.70 26.21
CA LEU A 497 -30.71 10.51 25.87
C LEU A 497 -30.54 11.98 26.25
N ALA A 498 -31.14 12.87 25.46
CA ALA A 498 -31.30 14.26 25.87
C ALA A 498 -32.30 14.33 27.04
N PRO A 499 -32.06 15.17 28.07
CA PRO A 499 -32.98 15.31 29.19
C PRO A 499 -34.43 15.65 28.78
N SER A 500 -34.62 16.42 27.71
CA SER A 500 -35.94 16.74 27.17
C SER A 500 -36.66 15.55 26.51
N MET A 501 -35.93 14.49 26.19
CA MET A 501 -36.41 13.29 25.49
C MET A 501 -36.56 12.07 26.41
N ASP A 502 -36.34 12.21 27.72
CA ASP A 502 -36.50 11.11 28.69
C ASP A 502 -37.90 10.48 28.66
N HIS A 503 -38.92 11.27 28.34
CA HIS A 503 -40.29 10.78 28.19
C HIS A 503 -40.47 9.74 27.07
N THR A 504 -39.51 9.59 26.16
CA THR A 504 -39.54 8.60 25.07
C THR A 504 -39.12 7.19 25.50
N VAL A 505 -38.69 7.01 26.75
CA VAL A 505 -38.40 5.71 27.34
C VAL A 505 -39.28 5.44 28.56
N GLN A 506 -39.35 4.17 28.99
CA GLN A 506 -40.11 3.80 30.18
C GLN A 506 -39.55 4.46 31.44
N LEU A 507 -40.41 4.70 32.43
CA LEU A 507 -40.05 5.39 33.68
C LEU A 507 -38.80 4.82 34.37
N SER A 508 -38.56 3.51 34.29
CA SER A 508 -37.40 2.84 34.92
C SER A 508 -36.04 3.27 34.34
N TRP A 509 -36.04 3.84 33.14
CA TRP A 509 -34.84 4.22 32.38
C TRP A 509 -34.61 5.73 32.29
N GLN A 510 -35.53 6.55 32.81
CA GLN A 510 -35.41 8.02 32.80
C GLN A 510 -34.34 8.52 33.79
N GLY A 511 -33.77 9.69 33.52
CA GLY A 511 -32.77 10.33 34.37
C GLY A 511 -31.39 9.67 34.38
N ARG A 512 -31.09 8.82 33.39
CA ARG A 512 -29.82 8.06 33.31
C ARG A 512 -28.78 8.68 32.38
N SER A 513 -29.10 9.80 31.72
CA SER A 513 -28.20 10.42 30.75
C SER A 513 -26.90 10.91 31.39
N THR A 514 -25.78 10.62 30.73
CA THR A 514 -24.43 11.02 31.16
C THR A 514 -23.63 11.70 30.05
N VAL A 515 -24.26 12.11 28.95
CA VAL A 515 -23.55 12.65 27.78
C VAL A 515 -23.13 14.10 28.04
N ALA A 516 -21.82 14.32 27.98
CA ALA A 516 -21.23 15.64 27.88
C ALA A 516 -20.54 15.79 26.51
N PRO A 517 -20.51 17.01 25.92
CA PRO A 517 -19.78 17.27 24.69
C PRO A 517 -18.29 16.93 24.81
N MET A 518 -17.75 16.24 23.81
CA MET A 518 -16.34 15.90 23.66
C MET A 518 -15.83 16.46 22.34
N PHE A 519 -15.02 17.51 22.43
CA PHE A 519 -14.37 18.16 21.30
C PHE A 519 -12.96 17.62 21.11
N SER A 520 -12.44 17.69 19.88
CA SER A 520 -11.07 17.30 19.56
C SER A 520 -10.39 18.39 18.73
N ASP A 521 -9.09 18.55 18.93
CA ASP A 521 -8.31 19.43 18.06
C ASP A 521 -8.32 18.91 16.62
N PRO A 522 -8.38 19.79 15.61
CA PRO A 522 -8.37 19.37 14.22
C PRO A 522 -7.12 18.56 13.87
N THR A 523 -7.31 17.43 13.19
CA THR A 523 -6.21 16.56 12.75
C THR A 523 -6.17 16.49 11.23
N ALA A 524 -4.98 16.59 10.63
CA ALA A 524 -4.83 16.45 9.19
C ALA A 524 -4.97 14.97 8.79
N LYS A 525 -5.85 14.67 7.85
CA LYS A 525 -6.01 13.33 7.26
C LYS A 525 -6.02 13.39 5.74
N LEU A 526 -5.71 12.25 5.12
CA LEU A 526 -5.80 12.11 3.67
C LEU A 526 -7.25 11.96 3.23
N VAL A 527 -7.67 12.83 2.31
CA VAL A 527 -9.01 12.80 1.69
C VAL A 527 -8.86 12.77 0.18
N PRO A 528 -9.63 11.94 -0.53
CA PRO A 528 -9.74 12.03 -1.98
C PRO A 528 -10.35 13.39 -2.40
N ALA A 529 -9.53 14.26 -2.98
CA ALA A 529 -9.91 15.56 -3.52
C ALA A 529 -9.99 15.51 -5.04
N ARG A 530 -10.96 16.23 -5.63
CA ARG A 530 -11.17 16.24 -7.07
C ARG A 530 -10.20 17.20 -7.75
N VAL A 531 -9.62 16.76 -8.86
CA VAL A 531 -8.91 17.64 -9.79
C VAL A 531 -9.96 18.42 -10.58
N LEU A 532 -10.02 19.73 -10.37
CA LEU A 532 -10.96 20.63 -11.03
C LEU A 532 -10.49 20.98 -12.45
N GLU A 533 -9.18 21.18 -12.60
CA GLU A 533 -8.57 21.57 -13.87
C GLU A 533 -7.14 21.03 -13.97
N VAL A 534 -6.76 20.62 -15.18
CA VAL A 534 -5.36 20.36 -15.57
C VAL A 534 -5.09 21.16 -16.84
N ALA A 535 -4.30 22.22 -16.74
CA ALA A 535 -3.96 23.08 -17.87
C ALA A 535 -2.51 22.85 -18.29
N VAL A 536 -2.27 22.62 -19.59
CA VAL A 536 -0.92 22.55 -20.14
C VAL A 536 -0.41 23.96 -20.37
N GLU A 537 0.70 24.30 -19.73
CA GLU A 537 1.34 25.60 -19.81
C GLU A 537 2.66 25.56 -20.53
N LYS A 538 2.68 26.21 -21.69
CA LYS A 538 3.88 26.45 -22.46
C LYS A 538 4.35 27.87 -22.20
N LEU A 539 5.50 27.98 -21.56
CA LEU A 539 6.08 29.24 -21.17
C LEU A 539 6.89 29.86 -22.32
N PRO A 540 6.75 31.18 -22.56
CA PRO A 540 7.55 31.88 -23.55
C PRO A 540 9.03 31.98 -23.13
N VAL A 541 9.31 31.94 -21.82
CA VAL A 541 10.64 31.93 -21.24
C VAL A 541 10.76 30.69 -20.35
N PRO A 542 11.79 29.84 -20.52
CA PRO A 542 11.98 28.68 -19.66
C PRO A 542 12.18 29.07 -18.19
N GLU A 543 11.49 28.37 -17.29
CA GLU A 543 11.59 28.53 -15.83
C GLU A 543 12.32 27.34 -15.22
N HIS A 544 13.06 27.56 -14.14
CA HIS A 544 13.72 26.48 -13.39
C HIS A 544 12.70 25.57 -12.71
N ARG A 545 13.04 24.29 -12.60
CA ARG A 545 12.17 23.26 -12.02
C ARG A 545 12.83 22.65 -10.78
N TYR A 546 12.08 22.63 -9.68
CA TYR A 546 12.58 22.39 -8.33
C TYR A 546 12.01 21.10 -7.75
N ASP A 547 12.78 20.45 -6.90
CA ASP A 547 12.35 19.26 -6.16
C ASP A 547 13.10 19.17 -4.82
N ILE A 548 12.56 18.41 -3.86
CA ILE A 548 13.15 18.21 -2.53
C ILE A 548 13.08 16.74 -2.13
N GLU A 549 14.09 16.25 -1.43
CA GLU A 549 14.07 14.92 -0.81
C GLU A 549 13.67 15.01 0.64
N VAL A 550 12.73 14.15 1.04
CA VAL A 550 12.21 14.08 2.41
C VAL A 550 12.61 12.74 3.02
N GLU A 551 13.08 12.79 4.26
CA GLU A 551 13.59 11.63 4.99
C GLU A 551 12.58 10.45 5.02
N GLY A 552 13.09 9.25 4.72
CA GLY A 552 12.37 7.99 4.91
C GLY A 552 11.55 7.55 3.70
N ASN A 553 10.37 8.15 3.50
CA ASN A 553 9.36 7.66 2.55
C ASN A 553 9.25 8.53 1.27
N HIS A 554 10.05 9.59 1.17
CA HIS A 554 10.15 10.52 0.05
C HIS A 554 8.82 11.08 -0.46
N ASN A 555 7.81 11.17 0.40
CA ASN A 555 6.55 11.82 0.08
C ASN A 555 6.33 13.07 0.94
N TYR A 556 5.63 14.04 0.38
CA TYR A 556 5.30 15.30 1.02
C TYR A 556 4.07 15.92 0.37
N PHE A 557 3.65 17.07 0.87
CA PHE A 557 2.49 17.78 0.35
C PHE A 557 2.90 19.07 -0.39
N VAL A 558 2.35 19.24 -1.59
CA VAL A 558 2.42 20.48 -2.36
C VAL A 558 1.00 20.98 -2.58
N ASP A 559 0.75 22.21 -2.13
CA ASP A 559 -0.58 22.79 -2.11
C ASP A 559 -1.64 21.83 -1.55
N GLY A 560 -1.27 21.08 -0.50
CA GLY A 560 -2.12 20.12 0.19
C GLY A 560 -2.24 18.77 -0.51
N VAL A 561 -1.73 18.60 -1.73
CA VAL A 561 -1.78 17.34 -2.48
C VAL A 561 -0.54 16.50 -2.19
N MET A 562 -0.75 15.22 -1.92
CA MET A 562 0.33 14.28 -1.63
C MET A 562 1.08 13.89 -2.90
N VAL A 563 2.38 14.11 -2.88
CA VAL A 563 3.28 13.89 -4.00
C VAL A 563 4.50 13.07 -3.55
N HIS A 564 5.22 12.48 -4.51
CA HIS A 564 6.38 11.64 -4.23
C HIS A 564 7.58 12.07 -5.06
N ASN A 565 8.73 12.18 -4.41
CA ASN A 565 10.02 12.30 -5.07
C ASN A 565 10.74 10.94 -5.08
N SER A 566 11.24 10.48 -6.22
CA SER A 566 12.28 9.44 -6.21
C SER A 566 13.28 9.71 -7.34
N PRO A 567 14.52 10.13 -7.03
CA PRO A 567 15.58 10.34 -8.00
C PRO A 567 16.19 9.01 -8.49
N GLU A 568 15.80 7.89 -7.89
CA GLU A 568 16.46 6.61 -8.08
C GLU A 568 15.90 5.85 -9.29
N THR A 569 16.74 5.68 -10.31
CA THR A 569 16.49 4.70 -11.37
C THR A 569 17.56 3.62 -11.37
N THR A 570 17.27 2.53 -12.08
CA THR A 570 18.25 1.53 -12.44
C THR A 570 18.75 1.77 -13.87
N THR A 571 20.00 1.40 -14.16
CA THR A 571 20.62 1.55 -15.50
C THR A 571 20.07 0.53 -16.51
N GLY A 572 20.35 0.71 -17.80
CA GLY A 572 19.92 -0.21 -18.85
C GLY A 572 18.46 -0.03 -19.34
N GLY A 573 17.82 1.09 -19.00
CA GLY A 573 16.47 1.43 -19.46
C GLY A 573 15.32 0.68 -18.78
N LYS A 574 14.10 0.77 -19.31
CA LYS A 574 12.90 0.15 -18.70
C LYS A 574 12.79 -1.37 -18.96
N ALA A 575 13.53 -1.93 -19.92
CA ALA A 575 13.34 -3.31 -20.36
C ALA A 575 13.54 -4.34 -19.24
N LEU A 576 14.65 -4.26 -18.50
CA LEU A 576 14.93 -5.17 -17.38
C LEU A 576 13.80 -5.14 -16.34
N LYS A 577 13.24 -3.96 -16.05
CA LYS A 577 12.09 -3.80 -15.13
C LYS A 577 10.87 -4.61 -15.57
N PHE A 578 10.62 -4.75 -16.87
CA PHE A 578 9.49 -5.54 -17.40
C PHE A 578 9.78 -7.04 -17.47
N TYR A 579 10.96 -7.41 -17.97
CA TYR A 579 11.38 -8.81 -18.16
C TYR A 579 11.70 -9.54 -16.85
N ALA A 580 12.26 -8.83 -15.84
CA ALA A 580 12.55 -9.43 -14.54
C ALA A 580 11.27 -10.00 -13.90
N SER A 581 11.36 -11.25 -13.44
CA SER A 581 10.29 -11.91 -12.68
C SER A 581 10.34 -11.55 -11.20
N VAL A 582 11.55 -11.34 -10.67
CA VAL A 582 11.78 -10.88 -9.31
C VAL A 582 12.70 -9.66 -9.36
N ARG A 583 12.39 -8.63 -8.56
CA ARG A 583 13.24 -7.46 -8.39
C ARG A 583 13.46 -7.21 -6.90
N LEU A 584 14.72 -7.10 -6.51
CA LEU A 584 15.17 -6.92 -5.13
C LEU A 584 15.85 -5.56 -4.98
N ASP A 585 15.34 -4.72 -4.09
CA ASP A 585 15.97 -3.46 -3.66
C ASP A 585 16.76 -3.73 -2.39
N VAL A 586 18.08 -3.66 -2.47
CA VAL A 586 19.03 -3.99 -1.39
C VAL A 586 19.66 -2.72 -0.84
N ARG A 587 19.41 -2.43 0.44
CA ARG A 587 19.92 -1.23 1.13
C ARG A 587 20.60 -1.58 2.45
N ARG A 588 21.67 -0.86 2.77
CA ARG A 588 22.28 -0.87 4.10
C ARG A 588 21.41 -0.02 5.04
N ILE A 589 21.03 -0.58 6.19
CA ILE A 589 20.27 0.12 7.23
C ILE A 589 21.23 0.74 8.25
N GLU A 590 22.08 -0.10 8.85
CA GLU A 590 22.98 0.30 9.94
C GLU A 590 24.30 -0.47 9.86
N THR A 591 25.34 0.07 10.50
CA THR A 591 26.64 -0.59 10.62
C THR A 591 26.71 -1.33 11.95
N LEU A 592 26.97 -2.63 11.90
CA LEU A 592 27.12 -3.50 13.06
C LEU A 592 28.49 -3.26 13.69
N LYS A 593 28.52 -3.07 15.01
CA LYS A 593 29.73 -2.81 15.79
C LYS A 593 29.91 -3.84 16.90
N ASP A 594 31.14 -4.30 17.10
CA ASP A 594 31.57 -5.03 18.29
C ASP A 594 32.55 -4.16 19.05
N GLY A 595 32.12 -3.58 20.18
CA GLY A 595 32.86 -2.53 20.88
C GLY A 595 33.05 -1.28 20.01
N SER A 596 34.30 -0.95 19.66
CA SER A 596 34.65 0.17 18.78
C SER A 596 34.68 -0.19 17.30
N ASP A 597 34.75 -1.48 16.96
CA ASP A 597 35.13 -1.92 15.62
C ASP A 597 33.89 -2.24 14.78
N ALA A 598 33.87 -1.76 13.53
CA ALA A 598 32.80 -2.07 12.60
C ALA A 598 33.00 -3.47 12.02
N VAL A 599 32.08 -4.39 12.34
CA VAL A 599 32.20 -5.83 12.00
C VAL A 599 31.29 -6.26 10.85
N GLY A 600 30.33 -5.43 10.46
CA GLY A 600 29.42 -5.73 9.34
C GLY A 600 28.37 -4.66 9.12
N ASN A 601 27.37 -4.99 8.30
CA ASN A 601 26.23 -4.14 8.00
C ASN A 601 24.92 -4.92 8.15
N ARG A 602 23.91 -4.27 8.73
CA ARG A 602 22.52 -4.73 8.65
C ARG A 602 21.98 -4.31 7.29
N THR A 603 21.45 -5.25 6.52
CA THR A 603 20.94 -5.03 5.18
C THR A 603 19.45 -5.35 5.13
N ARG A 604 18.67 -4.45 4.53
CA ARG A 604 17.26 -4.65 4.18
C ARG A 604 17.14 -4.96 2.70
N VAL A 605 16.35 -5.98 2.39
CA VAL A 605 15.97 -6.31 1.02
C VAL A 605 14.47 -6.23 0.87
N LYS A 606 13.99 -5.36 -0.02
CA LYS A 606 12.57 -5.24 -0.38
C LYS A 606 12.31 -5.94 -1.72
N VAL A 607 11.33 -6.84 -1.75
CA VAL A 607 10.89 -7.52 -2.97
C VAL A 607 9.92 -6.61 -3.72
N VAL A 608 10.43 -5.63 -4.48
CA VAL A 608 9.59 -4.62 -5.17
C VAL A 608 8.78 -5.19 -6.34
N LYS A 609 9.15 -6.37 -6.85
CA LYS A 609 8.40 -7.10 -7.87
C LYS A 609 8.59 -8.59 -7.66
N ASN A 610 7.48 -9.33 -7.74
CA ASN A 610 7.48 -10.79 -7.68
C ASN A 610 6.36 -11.32 -8.59
N LYS A 611 6.70 -12.12 -9.60
CA LYS A 611 5.76 -12.77 -10.52
C LYS A 611 5.44 -14.22 -10.16
N VAL A 612 6.03 -14.75 -9.08
CA VAL A 612 5.91 -16.15 -8.67
C VAL A 612 5.24 -16.32 -7.30
N SER A 613 5.15 -15.23 -6.53
CA SER A 613 4.55 -15.15 -5.18
C SER A 613 4.16 -13.68 -4.91
N PRO A 614 3.33 -13.36 -3.89
CA PRO A 614 2.97 -11.98 -3.57
C PRO A 614 4.19 -11.04 -3.40
N PRO A 615 4.20 -9.84 -4.01
CA PRO A 615 5.28 -8.87 -3.90
C PRO A 615 5.23 -8.05 -2.59
N PHE A 616 6.19 -7.13 -2.44
CA PHE A 616 6.30 -6.11 -1.38
C PHE A 616 6.68 -6.59 0.01
N LYS A 617 6.92 -7.89 0.18
CA LYS A 617 7.57 -8.44 1.37
C LYS A 617 8.99 -7.88 1.51
N GLN A 618 9.46 -7.82 2.76
CA GLN A 618 10.77 -7.32 3.13
C GLN A 618 11.51 -8.38 3.96
N ALA A 619 12.82 -8.39 3.86
CA ALA A 619 13.70 -9.22 4.67
C ALA A 619 14.83 -8.36 5.22
N GLU A 620 15.23 -8.63 6.44
CA GLU A 620 16.42 -8.05 7.05
C GLU A 620 17.39 -9.14 7.47
N PHE A 621 18.66 -8.92 7.23
CA PHE A 621 19.73 -9.83 7.63
C PHE A 621 21.05 -9.09 7.76
N ASP A 622 21.99 -9.74 8.42
CA ASP A 622 23.32 -9.17 8.71
C ASP A 622 24.32 -9.67 7.66
N ILE A 623 25.14 -8.76 7.11
CA ILE A 623 26.29 -9.08 6.25
C ILE A 623 27.55 -8.72 7.02
N LEU A 624 28.31 -9.74 7.43
CA LEU A 624 29.56 -9.61 8.18
C LEU A 624 30.75 -9.46 7.23
N TYR A 625 31.67 -8.56 7.55
CA TYR A 625 32.84 -8.32 6.71
C TYR A 625 33.74 -9.56 6.63
N GLY A 626 34.02 -10.01 5.40
CA GLY A 626 34.85 -11.19 5.14
C GLY A 626 34.19 -12.55 5.42
N LEU A 627 32.96 -12.57 5.94
CA LEU A 627 32.20 -13.80 6.24
C LEU A 627 30.92 -13.92 5.38
N GLY A 628 30.32 -12.80 4.97
CA GLY A 628 29.11 -12.78 4.16
C GLY A 628 27.81 -12.70 4.97
N ILE A 629 26.73 -13.20 4.39
CA ILE A 629 25.41 -13.24 5.02
C ILE A 629 25.44 -14.16 6.24
N SER A 630 25.05 -13.61 7.39
CA SER A 630 24.92 -14.33 8.65
C SER A 630 23.63 -15.15 8.67
N LYS A 631 23.75 -16.43 8.34
CA LYS A 631 22.62 -17.38 8.38
C LYS A 631 22.10 -17.52 9.80
N GLU A 632 22.99 -17.67 10.76
CA GLU A 632 22.66 -17.88 12.18
C GLU A 632 22.01 -16.64 12.78
N GLY A 633 22.51 -15.43 12.44
CA GLY A 633 21.88 -14.18 12.85
C GLY A 633 20.45 -14.05 12.32
N SER A 634 20.22 -14.44 11.07
CA SER A 634 18.88 -14.45 10.46
C SER A 634 17.96 -15.47 11.13
N LEU A 635 18.47 -16.65 11.49
CA LEU A 635 17.69 -17.68 12.20
C LEU A 635 17.28 -17.24 13.60
N ILE A 636 18.14 -16.50 14.30
CA ILE A 636 17.80 -15.94 15.62
C ILE A 636 16.64 -14.95 15.51
N ASP A 637 16.73 -14.01 14.57
CA ASP A 637 15.69 -12.98 14.38
C ASP A 637 14.35 -13.63 13.99
N MET A 638 14.35 -14.51 12.98
CA MET A 638 13.16 -15.25 12.53
C MET A 638 12.61 -16.18 13.62
N GLY A 639 13.50 -16.81 14.40
CA GLY A 639 13.11 -17.70 15.50
C GLY A 639 12.44 -16.93 16.65
N VAL A 640 12.88 -15.70 16.93
CA VAL A 640 12.22 -14.83 17.92
C VAL A 640 10.87 -14.35 17.39
N GLU A 641 10.83 -13.88 16.14
CA GLU A 641 9.61 -13.38 15.49
C GLU A 641 8.50 -14.45 15.46
N HIS A 642 8.85 -15.70 15.17
CA HIS A 642 7.89 -16.80 15.11
C HIS A 642 7.74 -17.59 16.41
N GLY A 643 8.38 -17.15 17.51
CA GLY A 643 8.19 -17.70 18.85
C GLY A 643 8.90 -19.03 19.14
N PHE A 644 9.84 -19.45 18.29
CA PHE A 644 10.70 -20.62 18.55
C PHE A 644 11.83 -20.31 19.53
N ILE A 645 12.42 -19.12 19.43
CA ILE A 645 13.43 -18.61 20.35
C ILE A 645 12.77 -17.60 21.29
N ARG A 646 12.93 -17.77 22.60
CA ARG A 646 12.43 -16.82 23.60
C ARG A 646 13.52 -15.82 23.96
N LYS A 647 13.19 -14.54 23.88
CA LYS A 647 14.04 -13.43 24.34
C LYS A 647 13.55 -12.91 25.69
N SER A 648 14.39 -12.97 26.72
CA SER A 648 14.11 -12.42 28.06
C SER A 648 15.19 -11.40 28.43
N GLY A 649 14.87 -10.12 28.23
CA GLY A 649 15.86 -9.04 28.33
C GLY A 649 16.93 -9.18 27.24
N SER A 650 18.18 -9.37 27.65
CA SER A 650 19.31 -9.64 26.74
C SER A 650 19.58 -11.12 26.49
N TRP A 651 18.86 -12.04 27.14
CA TRP A 651 19.07 -13.49 27.00
C TRP A 651 18.22 -14.11 25.90
N PHE A 652 18.81 -14.99 25.10
CA PHE A 652 18.14 -15.82 24.10
C PHE A 652 18.11 -17.28 24.59
N THR A 653 16.94 -17.91 24.50
CA THR A 653 16.72 -19.28 24.97
C THR A 653 15.92 -20.09 23.95
N TYR A 654 16.24 -21.37 23.80
CA TYR A 654 15.56 -22.31 22.90
C TYR A 654 15.28 -23.60 23.67
N GLU A 655 14.02 -24.02 23.74
CA GLU A 655 13.56 -25.24 24.46
C GLU A 655 14.06 -25.41 25.91
N GLY A 656 14.46 -24.32 26.56
CA GLY A 656 15.00 -24.31 27.93
C GLY A 656 16.52 -24.14 27.99
N ASP A 657 17.23 -24.35 26.88
CA ASP A 657 18.66 -24.13 26.77
C ASP A 657 18.98 -22.65 26.52
N GLN A 658 20.05 -22.17 27.15
CA GLN A 658 20.53 -20.80 26.97
C GLN A 658 21.43 -20.71 25.74
N LEU A 659 20.92 -20.07 24.68
CA LEU A 659 21.71 -19.79 23.47
C LEU A 659 22.80 -18.74 23.76
N GLY A 660 22.52 -17.78 24.64
CA GLY A 660 23.50 -16.80 25.10
C GLY A 660 22.91 -15.43 25.48
N GLN A 661 23.75 -14.60 26.10
CA GLN A 661 23.42 -13.22 26.41
C GLN A 661 23.87 -12.29 25.27
N GLY A 662 22.92 -11.65 24.60
CA GLY A 662 23.15 -10.82 23.43
C GLY A 662 23.18 -11.63 22.12
N LYS A 663 22.83 -10.98 21.02
CA LYS A 663 22.67 -11.62 19.70
C LYS A 663 23.98 -12.26 19.21
N GLU A 664 25.11 -11.61 19.46
CA GLU A 664 26.45 -12.10 19.07
C GLU A 664 26.82 -13.42 19.75
N ASN A 665 26.52 -13.58 21.03
CA ASN A 665 26.81 -14.81 21.76
C ASN A 665 25.86 -15.95 21.32
N ALA A 666 24.58 -15.63 21.11
CA ALA A 666 23.63 -16.60 20.54
C ALA A 666 24.05 -17.05 19.12
N ARG A 667 24.62 -16.14 18.31
CA ARG A 667 25.16 -16.48 16.99
C ARG A 667 26.34 -17.46 17.10
N LYS A 668 27.32 -17.15 17.96
CA LYS A 668 28.47 -18.04 18.20
C LYS A 668 28.03 -19.43 18.67
N PHE A 669 27.03 -19.49 19.54
CA PHE A 669 26.46 -20.76 19.97
C PHE A 669 25.87 -21.57 18.81
N LEU A 670 25.10 -20.95 17.91
CA LEU A 670 24.54 -21.65 16.74
C LEU A 670 25.61 -22.08 15.72
N LEU A 671 26.70 -21.32 15.60
CA LEU A 671 27.86 -21.69 14.79
C LEU A 671 28.57 -22.94 15.34
N GLU A 672 28.70 -23.04 16.66
CA GLU A 672 29.31 -24.18 17.35
C GLU A 672 28.38 -25.41 17.39
N ASN A 673 27.06 -25.20 17.35
CA ASN A 673 26.03 -26.23 17.49
C ASN A 673 25.18 -26.35 16.20
N VAL A 674 25.79 -26.92 15.16
CA VAL A 674 25.17 -27.07 13.82
C VAL A 674 23.87 -27.89 13.86
N GLU A 675 23.74 -28.88 14.75
CA GLU A 675 22.53 -29.70 14.89
C GLU A 675 21.32 -28.84 15.31
N THR A 676 21.48 -28.03 16.35
CA THR A 676 20.45 -27.09 16.84
C THR A 676 20.12 -26.04 15.78
N CYS A 677 21.13 -25.53 15.08
CA CYS A 677 20.95 -24.58 13.99
C CYS A 677 20.04 -25.14 12.88
N ASN A 678 20.32 -26.36 12.42
CA ASN A 678 19.53 -27.06 11.40
C ASN A 678 18.11 -27.39 11.88
N GLU A 679 17.96 -27.74 13.15
CA GLU A 679 16.65 -28.02 13.75
C GLU A 679 15.76 -26.76 13.76
N ILE A 680 16.30 -25.63 14.21
CA ILE A 680 15.59 -24.33 14.23
C ILE A 680 15.22 -23.92 12.80
N GLU A 681 16.14 -24.04 11.86
CA GLU A 681 15.87 -23.74 10.45
C GLU A 681 14.73 -24.59 9.89
N LYS A 682 14.74 -25.89 10.17
CA LYS A 682 13.70 -26.82 9.74
C LYS A 682 12.32 -26.43 10.31
N LYS A 683 12.23 -26.15 11.61
CA LYS A 683 10.97 -25.74 12.26
C LYS A 683 10.42 -24.44 11.69
N ILE A 684 11.30 -23.45 11.43
CA ILE A 684 10.91 -22.17 10.81
C ILE A 684 10.36 -22.41 9.40
N LYS A 685 11.07 -23.22 8.59
CA LYS A 685 10.66 -23.57 7.23
C LYS A 685 9.32 -24.29 7.17
N GLU A 686 9.10 -25.27 8.05
CA GLU A 686 7.84 -26.02 8.14
C GLU A 686 6.67 -25.12 8.51
N LYS A 687 6.83 -24.24 9.52
CA LYS A 687 5.77 -23.31 9.95
C LYS A 687 5.39 -22.31 8.85
N LEU A 688 6.36 -21.89 8.05
CA LEU A 688 6.17 -20.91 6.98
C LEU A 688 5.84 -21.54 5.61
N GLY A 689 5.78 -22.87 5.53
CA GLY A 689 5.44 -23.60 4.30
C GLY A 689 6.51 -23.53 3.22
N ILE A 690 7.80 -23.43 3.59
CA ILE A 690 8.91 -23.20 2.66
C ILE A 690 9.90 -24.37 2.67
N GLY A 691 9.94 -25.12 1.56
CA GLY A 691 10.97 -26.13 1.29
C GLY A 691 10.53 -27.59 1.46
N ALA A 692 10.76 -28.37 0.39
CA ALA A 692 10.75 -29.83 0.21
C ALA A 692 9.69 -30.68 0.93
N ASP A 693 8.74 -31.20 0.14
CA ASP A 693 7.85 -32.32 0.46
C ASP A 693 8.56 -33.48 1.15
N LEU A 694 8.11 -33.82 2.36
CA LEU A 694 8.19 -35.17 2.91
C LEU A 694 6.77 -35.74 2.95
N THR A 695 6.45 -36.48 1.89
CA THR A 695 5.46 -37.58 1.78
C THR A 695 3.96 -37.27 1.72
N ALA A 696 3.39 -37.63 0.56
CA ALA A 696 2.11 -38.31 0.32
C ALA A 696 0.78 -37.67 0.79
N ASP A 697 -0.11 -37.45 -0.20
CA ASP A 697 -1.57 -37.30 -0.12
C ASP A 697 -2.14 -36.41 1.00
N GLY A 698 -2.51 -35.18 0.62
CA GLY A 698 -3.41 -34.36 1.42
C GLY A 698 -3.36 -32.89 1.06
N ALA A 699 -4.12 -32.48 0.06
CA ALA A 699 -4.42 -31.06 -0.16
C ALA A 699 -5.24 -30.55 1.03
N ALA A 700 -4.60 -29.79 1.92
CA ALA A 700 -5.26 -28.87 2.82
C ALA A 700 -4.81 -27.46 2.42
N GLU A 701 -5.76 -26.59 2.11
CA GLU A 701 -5.49 -25.18 1.86
C GLU A 701 -4.81 -24.56 3.10
N PRO A 702 -3.73 -23.77 2.95
CA PRO A 702 -3.18 -23.05 4.07
C PRO A 702 -4.19 -21.99 4.51
N ALA A 703 -4.61 -22.07 5.78
CA ALA A 703 -5.45 -21.06 6.41
C ALA A 703 -4.73 -19.69 6.40
N PRO A 704 -5.45 -18.57 6.30
CA PRO A 704 -4.86 -17.26 6.45
C PRO A 704 -4.22 -17.17 7.84
N VAL A 705 -2.93 -16.89 7.89
CA VAL A 705 -2.25 -16.53 9.13
C VAL A 705 -2.55 -15.05 9.37
N ASP A 706 -3.18 -14.74 10.51
CA ASP A 706 -3.37 -13.36 10.95
C ASP A 706 -1.99 -12.71 11.17
N PHE A 707 -1.77 -11.58 10.51
CA PHE A 707 -0.66 -10.66 10.77
C PHE A 707 -1.12 -9.53 11.68
#